data_AF-A0A928QWG8-F1
#
_entry.id   AF-A0A928QWG8-F1
#
_cell.length_a   1.000
_cell.length_b   1.000
_cell.length_c   1.000
_cell.angle_alpha   90.00
_cell.angle_beta   90.00
_cell.angle_gamma   90.00
#
_symmetry.space_group_name_H-M   'P 1'
#
loop_
_entity.id
_entity.type
_entity.pdbx_description
1 polymer ?
#
loop_
_entity_poly.entity_id
_entity_poly.type
_entity_poly.pdbx_seq_one_letter_code
_entity_poly.pdbx_strand_id
1 'polypeptide(L)'
;MKKLRIALALLTAVVIGMATLQASALTESHSDELLDWEFSHKTPYVIDIGTKVEYHINLNPYLTEENHNGWISSNDYAVPRGALPPGMSLAIVEQSDMVGKPEKLELRGTPTKAGTYDALIHVSGSEAISGSGYASKELWVKFRFNVGETKEKYDLWVDGLQVTDANRNNILGAFSYDPGARVLTVKKDYASQERVMIRNQIDYLTIQTDEDVALSARFTVFALEADTTIAGSGAMKLSSQESSADSPAEIITVADGCNLTFQGAALTFTNQRYYSYGIRGYGTGASVTFRDTAATINGSMGAVTGFFGGISLEGSSELKKGELYQSKGLICKKGYSSPESEVIIESVAYDLWIEGEQVTLANRSNLLDGTFAYDPGSQRLRVLKSYTQDWPVALVRSEIDGLTVYASADATLSSKSVLFDLAKDATFTGPGALTLTTTAKNAVAMSGGASLTLDGGTLDITGADCAVRGSGSGSVTFGGADVHLKGGTAAVTGFASTNGVVIADPVTTFIELPASGKAQNGAIRDSGGNIAKEARIKSYLYELWIDGVKVNSGNKNSLLGGAMFYDPATKTLHLLKKDCWATNAESVLLISEVPGLTVEVTGSVNLSDFTLSGSGSYTEWCEKKPCTAEFRADTTITGGGHLSINQFPTLVTNGATLTVDGDAYLDCGSPTYGLKGDGTSKLVVGRGTAEGAGRKDNICGFAAITMLYPEETVIDRPDKGKIVNGAVRCEDGSIPKTSARIKHMKNYGLHICSTQVTDWNASDVLGDGVFRYDPDNNTLYLMGDCEDQMFTIIESYIPELTISALQDSTLNLLDYGMGSAIDLHASATITGPGSLTLSGGSGAPLTMNAAGDMTIRDADLIVKAGSAASAAIMGTGSWAPNKLTIESSRVAALSENEWSSAIAAFKNGIELIDCMVVYPEGGYVNTADGSIVDADGKPTNGISIRLSGIRVDWAEMKYGVVLPGTGKAKLIATWVAKNGKLGGCVIEDVDRGGYVDGTIPVTANYSDYYLYAVDAKTFVPLMEPCHQHFDLY
;
A
#
# COMPACT_ATOMS: atom_id res chain seq x y z
N MET A 1 -28.07 12.48 54.13
CA MET A 1 -26.63 12.16 54.28
C MET A 1 -26.30 10.71 54.66
N LYS A 2 -27.02 10.02 55.58
CA LYS A 2 -26.83 8.56 55.76
C LYS A 2 -27.32 7.68 54.59
N LYS A 3 -28.32 8.15 53.81
CA LYS A 3 -28.73 7.49 52.54
C LYS A 3 -27.78 7.76 51.36
N LEU A 4 -26.87 8.74 51.45
CA LEU A 4 -25.88 9.02 50.41
C LEU A 4 -24.60 8.17 50.57
N ARG A 5 -24.40 7.54 51.74
CA ARG A 5 -23.29 6.60 51.98
C ARG A 5 -23.58 5.16 51.56
N ILE A 6 -24.83 4.80 51.28
CA ILE A 6 -25.19 3.48 50.75
C ILE A 6 -25.12 3.47 49.20
N ALA A 7 -25.34 4.62 48.55
CA ALA A 7 -25.14 4.75 47.10
C ALA A 7 -23.66 4.79 46.69
N LEU A 8 -22.75 5.26 47.56
CA LEU A 8 -21.32 5.39 47.24
C LEU A 8 -20.49 4.12 47.53
N ALA A 9 -21.01 3.18 48.33
CA ALA A 9 -20.36 1.89 48.56
C ALA A 9 -20.73 0.81 47.51
N LEU A 10 -21.78 1.05 46.70
CA LEU A 10 -22.20 0.18 45.60
C LEU A 10 -21.50 0.50 44.27
N LEU A 11 -20.75 1.60 44.18
CA LEU A 11 -20.06 2.01 42.94
C LEU A 11 -18.57 1.66 42.89
N THR A 12 -18.02 1.01 43.92
CA THR A 12 -16.57 0.71 44.01
C THR A 12 -16.25 -0.80 44.09
N ALA A 13 -17.14 -1.65 43.60
CA ALA A 13 -16.86 -3.07 43.41
C ALA A 13 -17.67 -3.61 42.25
N VAL A 14 -17.24 -3.33 41.00
CA VAL A 14 -17.36 -4.16 39.78
C VAL A 14 -16.64 -3.37 38.67
N VAL A 15 -15.33 -3.58 38.52
CA VAL A 15 -14.61 -3.39 37.25
C VAL A 15 -13.72 -4.61 37.07
N ILE A 16 -14.38 -5.74 36.82
CA ILE A 16 -13.81 -6.89 36.10
C ILE A 16 -14.90 -7.22 35.09
N GLY A 17 -14.54 -7.27 33.80
CA GLY A 17 -15.47 -7.46 32.70
C GLY A 17 -16.30 -8.73 32.89
N MET A 18 -17.56 -8.56 33.27
CA MET A 18 -18.59 -9.59 33.21
C MET A 18 -19.51 -9.24 32.06
N ALA A 19 -19.32 -9.89 30.92
CA ALA A 19 -20.32 -9.91 29.86
C ALA A 19 -21.36 -10.98 30.21
N THR A 20 -22.56 -10.56 30.62
CA THR A 20 -23.74 -11.40 30.73
C THR A 20 -24.49 -11.36 29.39
N LEU A 21 -24.61 -12.51 28.72
CA LEU A 21 -25.43 -12.69 27.51
C LEU A 21 -26.86 -13.12 27.90
N GLN A 22 -27.87 -12.44 27.36
CA GLN A 22 -29.24 -12.93 27.27
C GLN A 22 -29.60 -13.15 25.80
N ALA A 23 -30.17 -14.31 25.47
CA ALA A 23 -30.70 -14.64 24.16
C ALA A 23 -32.17 -15.08 24.27
N SER A 24 -33.00 -14.61 23.33
CA SER A 24 -34.42 -14.91 23.21
C SER A 24 -34.67 -16.13 22.31
N ALA A 25 -35.66 -16.95 22.69
CA ALA A 25 -36.03 -18.20 22.04
C ALA A 25 -36.89 -18.03 20.78
N LEU A 26 -36.76 -18.98 19.84
CA LEU A 26 -37.80 -19.36 18.86
C LEU A 26 -37.79 -20.89 18.70
N THR A 27 -38.99 -21.47 18.67
CA THR A 27 -39.32 -22.90 18.88
C THR A 27 -39.71 -23.66 17.59
N GLU A 28 -39.48 -25.00 17.64
CA GLU A 28 -40.04 -26.13 16.84
C GLU A 28 -39.57 -26.32 15.36
N SER A 29 -39.39 -27.52 14.78
CA SER A 29 -39.83 -28.90 15.10
C SER A 29 -38.98 -30.02 14.42
N HIS A 30 -39.00 -31.21 15.03
CA HIS A 30 -38.59 -32.58 14.64
C HIS A 30 -38.22 -32.96 13.18
N SER A 31 -37.11 -33.69 13.02
CA SER A 31 -37.08 -35.09 12.52
C SER A 31 -35.68 -35.72 12.65
N ASP A 32 -35.65 -37.04 12.83
CA ASP A 32 -34.48 -37.89 13.03
C ASP A 32 -33.45 -37.82 11.88
N GLU A 33 -32.45 -36.95 11.99
CA GLU A 33 -31.16 -37.08 11.32
C GLU A 33 -30.05 -36.65 12.29
N LEU A 34 -28.94 -37.39 12.31
CA LEU A 34 -27.68 -37.00 12.95
C LEU A 34 -27.22 -35.66 12.34
N LEU A 35 -27.72 -34.56 12.87
CA LEU A 35 -27.26 -33.22 12.58
C LEU A 35 -26.00 -32.97 13.44
N ASP A 36 -24.83 -33.06 12.80
CA ASP A 36 -23.59 -32.49 13.31
C ASP A 36 -23.79 -30.98 13.52
N TRP A 37 -24.17 -30.58 14.74
CA TRP A 37 -24.23 -29.18 15.14
C TRP A 37 -22.83 -28.70 15.56
N GLU A 38 -22.04 -28.26 14.58
CA GLU A 38 -20.85 -27.45 14.84
C GLU A 38 -21.26 -26.04 15.29
N PHE A 39 -21.37 -25.83 16.61
CA PHE A 39 -21.31 -24.48 17.18
C PHE A 39 -19.88 -23.94 17.09
N SER A 40 -19.48 -23.49 15.90
CA SER A 40 -18.23 -22.74 15.73
C SER A 40 -18.46 -21.28 16.15
N HIS A 41 -17.94 -20.90 17.32
CA HIS A 41 -17.62 -19.49 17.54
C HIS A 41 -16.53 -19.13 16.52
N LYS A 42 -16.87 -18.37 15.48
CA LYS A 42 -15.99 -18.05 14.33
C LYS A 42 -14.84 -17.09 14.65
N THR A 43 -14.66 -16.70 15.91
CA THR A 43 -13.49 -15.96 16.37
C THR A 43 -12.70 -16.82 17.35
N PRO A 44 -11.47 -17.25 17.01
CA PRO A 44 -10.60 -17.95 17.95
C PRO A 44 -10.30 -17.05 19.14
N TYR A 45 -10.24 -17.64 20.34
CA TYR A 45 -9.80 -16.90 21.53
C TYR A 45 -8.31 -16.62 21.37
N VAL A 46 -7.95 -15.34 21.23
CA VAL A 46 -6.56 -14.89 21.11
C VAL A 46 -6.02 -14.68 22.52
N ILE A 47 -4.99 -15.43 22.88
CA ILE A 47 -4.36 -15.36 24.20
C ILE A 47 -2.87 -15.11 24.00
N ASP A 48 -2.32 -14.07 24.60
CA ASP A 48 -0.89 -13.75 24.46
C ASP A 48 -0.02 -14.63 25.39
N ILE A 49 1.20 -14.97 24.95
CA ILE A 49 2.19 -15.68 25.77
C ILE A 49 2.53 -14.83 27.01
N GLY A 50 2.58 -15.46 28.18
CA GLY A 50 2.97 -14.79 29.42
C GLY A 50 1.84 -14.04 30.13
N THR A 51 0.65 -13.91 29.51
CA THR A 51 -0.52 -13.36 30.18
C THR A 51 -1.13 -14.41 31.11
N LYS A 52 -1.31 -14.07 32.38
CA LYS A 52 -2.07 -14.91 33.31
C LYS A 52 -3.55 -14.86 32.90
N VAL A 53 -4.12 -16.02 32.59
CA VAL A 53 -5.50 -16.14 32.16
C VAL A 53 -6.31 -16.90 33.20
N GLU A 54 -7.45 -16.33 33.58
CA GLU A 54 -8.51 -16.97 34.36
C GLU A 54 -9.84 -16.76 33.60
N TYR A 55 -10.34 -17.82 32.98
CA TYR A 55 -11.63 -17.80 32.28
C TYR A 55 -12.64 -18.68 33.01
N HIS A 56 -13.83 -18.12 33.25
CA HIS A 56 -14.94 -18.81 33.89
C HIS A 56 -16.03 -19.09 32.84
N ILE A 57 -16.31 -20.36 32.60
CA ILE A 57 -17.41 -20.79 31.75
C ILE A 57 -18.59 -21.13 32.66
N ASN A 58 -19.69 -20.38 32.52
CA ASN A 58 -20.91 -20.61 33.27
C ASN A 58 -21.79 -21.62 32.50
N LEU A 59 -22.06 -22.78 33.11
CA LEU A 59 -22.83 -23.85 32.46
C LEU A 59 -24.35 -23.69 32.62
N ASN A 60 -24.80 -22.71 33.41
CA ASN A 60 -26.21 -22.50 33.78
C ASN A 60 -27.22 -22.27 32.62
N PRO A 61 -26.90 -21.60 31.47
CA PRO A 61 -27.91 -21.35 30.45
C PRO A 61 -28.40 -22.59 29.69
N TYR A 62 -27.82 -23.78 29.93
CA TYR A 62 -28.23 -25.05 29.31
C TYR A 62 -29.10 -25.94 30.22
N LEU A 63 -29.33 -25.54 31.48
CA LEU A 63 -30.14 -26.24 32.48
C LEU A 63 -31.35 -25.38 32.83
N THR A 64 -32.30 -25.23 31.91
CA THR A 64 -33.51 -24.42 32.12
C THR A 64 -34.51 -25.09 33.07
N GLU A 65 -35.27 -24.25 33.78
CA GLU A 65 -36.17 -24.50 34.94
C GLU A 65 -37.34 -25.49 34.78
N GLU A 66 -37.45 -26.30 33.71
CA GLU A 66 -38.64 -27.17 33.52
C GLU A 66 -38.47 -28.66 33.86
N ASN A 67 -37.27 -29.16 34.18
CA ASN A 67 -37.09 -30.57 34.57
C ASN A 67 -36.66 -30.73 36.04
N HIS A 68 -37.64 -30.89 36.93
CA HIS A 68 -37.40 -31.32 38.30
C HIS A 68 -37.00 -32.81 38.33
N ASN A 69 -35.74 -33.08 38.75
CA ASN A 69 -35.16 -34.34 39.27
C ASN A 69 -33.93 -34.94 38.55
N GLY A 70 -33.13 -34.16 37.83
CA GLY A 70 -31.78 -34.60 37.40
C GLY A 70 -30.72 -34.43 38.50
N TRP A 71 -30.10 -35.52 38.95
CA TRP A 71 -28.90 -35.50 39.81
C TRP A 71 -27.65 -35.62 38.91
N ILE A 72 -26.72 -34.66 38.99
CA ILE A 72 -25.36 -34.85 38.47
C ILE A 72 -24.53 -35.39 39.64
N SER A 73 -24.00 -36.60 39.51
CA SER A 73 -23.20 -37.20 40.58
C SER A 73 -21.78 -36.64 40.54
N SER A 74 -21.12 -36.49 41.69
CA SER A 74 -19.76 -35.96 41.82
C SER A 74 -18.66 -36.84 41.18
N ASN A 75 -19.02 -37.86 40.40
CA ASN A 75 -18.10 -38.78 39.73
C ASN A 75 -17.99 -38.54 38.21
N ASP A 76 -18.65 -37.51 37.67
CA ASP A 76 -18.65 -37.24 36.22
C ASP A 76 -17.42 -36.41 35.81
N TYR A 77 -16.57 -36.99 34.94
CA TYR A 77 -15.26 -36.46 34.57
C TYR A 77 -15.34 -35.47 33.40
N ALA A 78 -14.88 -34.22 33.58
CA ALA A 78 -14.51 -33.37 32.44
C ALA A 78 -13.10 -33.76 31.98
N VAL A 79 -13.00 -34.53 30.89
CA VAL A 79 -11.71 -34.93 30.31
C VAL A 79 -11.47 -34.11 29.04
N PRO A 80 -10.46 -33.23 28.99
CA PRO A 80 -10.07 -32.59 27.74
C PRO A 80 -9.47 -33.65 26.79
N ARG A 81 -10.04 -33.80 25.61
CA ARG A 81 -9.44 -34.52 24.48
C ARG A 81 -8.80 -33.49 23.54
N GLY A 82 -7.48 -33.44 23.52
CA GLY A 82 -6.70 -32.43 22.78
C GLY A 82 -5.67 -31.74 23.66
N ALA A 83 -4.74 -31.00 23.05
CA ALA A 83 -3.69 -30.31 23.79
C ALA A 83 -4.19 -28.93 24.24
N LEU A 84 -4.23 -28.67 25.55
CA LEU A 84 -4.26 -27.29 26.05
C LEU A 84 -2.92 -26.61 25.77
N PRO A 85 -2.88 -25.27 25.65
CA PRO A 85 -1.62 -24.53 25.58
C PRO A 85 -0.69 -24.91 26.75
N PRO A 86 0.61 -25.17 26.52
CA PRO A 86 1.56 -25.50 27.59
C PRO A 86 1.57 -24.43 28.68
N GLY A 87 1.32 -24.81 29.94
CA GLY A 87 1.21 -23.89 31.08
C GLY A 87 -0.22 -23.48 31.44
N MET A 88 -1.22 -23.99 30.72
CA MET A 88 -2.65 -23.92 31.10
C MET A 88 -3.16 -25.25 31.67
N SER A 89 -4.12 -25.16 32.58
CA SER A 89 -4.86 -26.28 33.16
C SER A 89 -6.37 -25.99 33.23
N LEU A 90 -7.15 -27.06 33.32
CA LEU A 90 -8.60 -27.03 33.41
C LEU A 90 -9.02 -27.59 34.77
N ALA A 91 -9.86 -26.88 35.51
CA ALA A 91 -10.40 -27.31 36.80
C ALA A 91 -11.92 -27.16 36.84
N ILE A 92 -12.60 -28.11 37.48
CA ILE A 92 -14.01 -27.95 37.87
C ILE A 92 -14.00 -27.26 39.23
N VAL A 93 -14.73 -26.16 39.38
CA VAL A 93 -14.82 -25.45 40.66
C VAL A 93 -16.21 -25.63 41.24
N GLU A 94 -16.30 -26.47 42.28
CA GLU A 94 -17.47 -26.54 43.13
C GLU A 94 -17.48 -25.32 44.06
N GLN A 95 -18.55 -24.54 44.04
CA GLN A 95 -18.81 -23.60 45.12
C GLN A 95 -19.48 -24.37 46.25
N SER A 96 -18.76 -24.54 47.36
CA SER A 96 -19.36 -24.96 48.62
C SER A 96 -20.32 -23.87 49.06
N ASP A 97 -21.61 -24.06 48.80
CA ASP A 97 -22.74 -23.73 49.66
C ASP A 97 -24.03 -24.01 48.86
N MET A 98 -24.72 -25.09 49.27
CA MET A 98 -25.94 -25.68 48.69
C MET A 98 -25.74 -26.79 47.64
N VAL A 99 -25.83 -28.03 48.14
CA VAL A 99 -26.29 -29.26 47.46
C VAL A 99 -25.94 -29.38 45.95
N GLY A 100 -24.73 -29.88 45.67
CA GLY A 100 -24.49 -30.86 44.60
C GLY A 100 -24.73 -30.45 43.14
N LYS A 101 -24.46 -29.19 42.74
CA LYS A 101 -24.41 -28.80 41.32
C LYS A 101 -23.08 -28.09 40.99
N PRO A 102 -22.21 -28.66 40.15
CA PRO A 102 -21.06 -27.93 39.62
C PRO A 102 -21.54 -26.92 38.56
N GLU A 103 -21.43 -25.62 38.84
CA GLU A 103 -21.92 -24.56 37.93
C GLU A 103 -20.84 -24.01 36.98
N LYS A 104 -19.55 -24.21 37.28
CA LYS A 104 -18.46 -23.49 36.61
C LYS A 104 -17.29 -24.39 36.23
N LEU A 105 -16.83 -24.19 35.00
CA LEU A 105 -15.60 -24.76 34.48
C LEU A 105 -14.57 -23.64 34.37
N GLU A 106 -13.38 -23.85 34.94
CA GLU A 106 -12.36 -22.81 35.02
C GLU A 106 -11.07 -23.21 34.29
N LEU A 107 -10.66 -22.36 33.36
CA LEU A 107 -9.38 -22.44 32.67
C LEU A 107 -8.40 -21.49 33.36
N ARG A 108 -7.29 -22.01 33.89
CA ARG A 108 -6.27 -21.23 34.59
C ARG A 108 -4.88 -21.51 34.04
N GLY A 109 -4.04 -20.49 34.00
CA GLY A 109 -2.61 -20.67 33.77
C GLY A 109 -1.99 -19.58 32.91
N THR A 110 -0.74 -19.81 32.53
CA THR A 110 0.04 -18.87 31.68
C THR A 110 0.56 -19.67 30.50
N PRO A 111 0.11 -19.40 29.27
CA PRO A 111 0.59 -20.11 28.11
C PRO A 111 2.06 -19.74 27.89
N THR A 112 2.88 -20.77 27.69
CA THR A 112 4.35 -20.66 27.60
C THR A 112 4.88 -20.87 26.18
N LYS A 113 4.00 -21.15 25.21
CA LYS A 113 4.39 -21.45 23.83
C LYS A 113 3.32 -20.96 22.84
N ALA A 114 3.76 -20.34 21.74
CA ALA A 114 2.90 -19.93 20.62
C ALA A 114 2.35 -21.15 19.87
N GLY A 115 1.17 -20.98 19.28
CA GLY A 115 0.55 -21.98 18.43
C GLY A 115 -0.96 -21.96 18.48
N THR A 116 -1.58 -22.69 17.55
CA THR A 116 -3.00 -23.00 17.58
C THR A 116 -3.21 -24.31 18.32
N TYR A 117 -4.02 -24.27 19.38
CA TYR A 117 -4.35 -25.41 20.21
C TYR A 117 -5.85 -25.68 20.12
N ASP A 118 -6.24 -26.86 19.65
CA ASP A 118 -7.62 -27.31 19.64
C ASP A 118 -7.84 -28.26 20.83
N ALA A 119 -8.76 -27.90 21.73
CA ALA A 119 -9.17 -28.72 22.86
C ALA A 119 -10.67 -29.01 22.77
N LEU A 120 -11.04 -30.29 22.86
CA LEU A 120 -12.42 -30.73 22.90
C LEU A 120 -12.76 -31.12 24.34
N ILE A 121 -13.75 -30.46 24.95
CA ILE A 121 -14.20 -30.76 26.30
C ILE A 121 -15.52 -31.53 26.21
N HIS A 122 -15.53 -32.73 26.79
CA HIS A 122 -16.72 -33.55 26.95
C HIS A 122 -17.35 -33.30 28.31
N VAL A 123 -18.64 -33.00 28.33
CA VAL A 123 -19.46 -32.92 29.55
C VAL A 123 -20.66 -33.86 29.37
N SER A 124 -20.71 -34.93 30.16
CA SER A 124 -21.81 -35.90 30.15
C SER A 124 -22.66 -35.78 31.40
N GLY A 125 -23.99 -35.79 31.25
CA GLY A 125 -24.94 -35.93 32.35
C GLY A 125 -26.00 -36.99 32.07
N SER A 126 -26.45 -37.70 33.11
CA SER A 126 -27.55 -38.67 33.02
C SER A 126 -28.85 -38.09 33.56
N GLU A 127 -29.93 -38.16 32.78
CA GLU A 127 -31.27 -37.80 33.22
C GLU A 127 -32.06 -39.09 33.53
N ALA A 128 -32.64 -39.19 34.73
CA ALA A 128 -33.49 -40.31 35.10
C ALA A 128 -34.90 -40.09 34.54
N ILE A 129 -35.30 -40.86 33.53
CA ILE A 129 -36.66 -40.83 32.99
C ILE A 129 -37.54 -41.73 33.86
N SER A 130 -38.71 -41.24 34.27
CA SER A 130 -39.69 -42.03 35.03
C SER A 130 -40.20 -43.20 34.18
N GLY A 131 -39.54 -44.36 34.29
CA GLY A 131 -39.85 -45.57 33.53
C GLY A 131 -38.60 -46.22 32.94
N SER A 132 -37.81 -46.89 33.78
CA SER A 132 -36.77 -47.89 33.43
C SER A 132 -35.83 -47.58 32.24
N GLY A 133 -35.39 -46.33 32.07
CA GLY A 133 -34.33 -45.98 31.12
C GLY A 133 -33.62 -44.68 31.51
N TYR A 134 -32.28 -44.69 31.45
CA TYR A 134 -31.46 -43.47 31.56
C TYR A 134 -31.19 -42.95 30.15
N ALA A 135 -31.51 -41.68 29.89
CA ALA A 135 -31.01 -41.00 28.70
C ALA A 135 -29.75 -40.22 29.09
N SER A 136 -28.64 -40.49 28.41
CA SER A 136 -27.44 -39.67 28.53
C SER A 136 -27.59 -38.48 27.58
N LYS A 137 -27.36 -37.27 28.10
CA LYS A 137 -27.14 -36.08 27.27
C LYS A 137 -25.66 -35.79 27.30
N GLU A 138 -25.04 -35.85 26.13
CA GLU A 138 -23.64 -35.50 25.94
C GLU A 138 -23.56 -34.09 25.34
N LEU A 139 -22.73 -33.24 25.95
CA LEU A 139 -22.36 -31.95 25.39
C LEU A 139 -20.87 -31.96 25.07
N TRP A 140 -20.55 -31.72 23.80
CA TRP A 140 -19.19 -31.59 23.30
C TRP A 140 -18.93 -30.12 22.96
N VAL A 141 -17.95 -29.49 23.63
CA VAL A 141 -17.57 -28.10 23.37
C VAL A 141 -16.15 -28.05 22.83
N LYS A 142 -16.00 -27.56 21.60
CA LYS A 142 -14.69 -27.39 20.94
C LYS A 142 -14.16 -25.98 21.20
N PHE A 143 -12.96 -25.91 21.78
CA PHE A 143 -12.21 -24.67 21.96
C PHE A 143 -11.03 -24.64 20.99
N ARG A 144 -10.88 -23.53 20.27
CA ARG A 144 -9.68 -23.21 19.51
C ARG A 144 -8.98 -22.02 20.17
N PHE A 145 -7.79 -22.25 20.69
CA PHE A 145 -6.92 -21.22 21.25
C PHE A 145 -5.88 -20.83 20.20
N ASN A 146 -5.82 -19.56 19.84
CA ASN A 146 -4.71 -19.03 19.04
C ASN A 146 -3.79 -18.25 19.97
N VAL A 147 -2.64 -18.84 20.30
CA VAL A 147 -1.61 -18.18 21.08
C VAL A 147 -0.68 -17.44 20.11
N GLY A 148 -0.92 -16.13 19.95
CA GLY A 148 -0.21 -15.29 19.01
C GLY A 148 1.19 -14.87 19.50
N GLU A 149 2.10 -14.64 18.56
CA GLU A 149 3.34 -13.90 18.81
C GLU A 149 3.04 -12.39 18.89
N THR A 150 3.80 -11.69 19.73
CA THR A 150 3.58 -10.30 20.15
C THR A 150 3.51 -9.27 19.00
N LYS A 151 2.52 -8.36 19.10
CA LYS A 151 2.33 -7.12 18.31
C LYS A 151 3.51 -6.16 18.42
N GLU A 152 3.67 -5.26 17.44
CA GLU A 152 4.67 -4.18 17.51
C GLU A 152 4.47 -3.37 18.79
N LYS A 153 5.55 -3.31 19.57
CA LYS A 153 5.68 -2.44 20.74
C LYS A 153 6.30 -1.16 20.26
N TYR A 154 5.73 -0.04 20.66
CA TYR A 154 6.33 1.25 20.42
C TYR A 154 7.25 1.60 21.60
N ASP A 155 8.36 2.26 21.32
CA ASP A 155 9.27 2.78 22.34
C ASP A 155 8.70 4.06 22.97
N LEU A 156 7.45 3.98 23.43
CA LEU A 156 6.66 5.03 24.05
C LEU A 156 5.89 4.43 25.22
N TRP A 157 5.95 5.08 26.38
CA TRP A 157 5.20 4.68 27.58
C TRP A 157 4.38 5.86 28.11
N VAL A 158 3.17 5.56 28.56
CA VAL A 158 2.25 6.52 29.20
C VAL A 158 1.74 5.92 30.51
N ASP A 159 2.02 6.59 31.63
CA ASP A 159 1.73 6.15 33.01
C ASP A 159 2.20 4.71 33.27
N GLY A 160 3.44 4.41 32.86
CA GLY A 160 4.04 3.07 32.98
C GLY A 160 3.53 2.03 31.97
N LEU A 161 2.46 2.30 31.22
CA LEU A 161 1.93 1.43 30.19
C LEU A 161 2.67 1.65 28.86
N GLN A 162 3.30 0.58 28.32
CA GLN A 162 3.90 0.65 26.99
C GLN A 162 2.81 0.76 25.92
N VAL A 163 3.01 1.66 24.95
CA VAL A 163 2.11 1.83 23.82
C VAL A 163 2.33 0.68 22.83
N THR A 164 1.24 0.11 22.34
CA THR A 164 1.19 -1.01 21.40
C THR A 164 0.07 -0.77 20.41
N ASP A 165 0.05 -1.53 19.31
CA ASP A 165 -1.09 -1.52 18.37
C ASP A 165 -2.45 -1.71 19.04
N ALA A 166 -2.50 -2.44 20.15
CA ALA A 166 -3.73 -2.75 20.85
C ALA A 166 -4.31 -1.56 21.63
N ASN A 167 -3.47 -0.65 22.12
CA ASN A 167 -3.89 0.44 23.01
C ASN A 167 -3.69 1.84 22.41
N ARG A 168 -2.97 1.99 21.29
CA ARG A 168 -2.58 3.29 20.70
C ARG A 168 -3.74 4.25 20.50
N ASN A 169 -4.95 3.79 20.15
CA ASN A 169 -6.09 4.68 19.90
C ASN A 169 -6.75 5.22 21.19
N ASN A 170 -6.53 4.57 22.33
CA ASN A 170 -7.11 4.93 23.61
C ASN A 170 -6.20 4.48 24.76
N ILE A 171 -5.22 5.31 25.07
CA ILE A 171 -4.30 5.09 26.19
C ILE A 171 -4.91 5.80 27.41
N LEU A 172 -5.41 5.00 28.36
CA LEU A 172 -5.95 5.45 29.64
C LEU A 172 -7.14 6.43 29.54
N GLY A 173 -7.82 6.49 28.38
CA GLY A 173 -8.95 7.41 28.17
C GLY A 173 -8.55 8.86 27.95
N ALA A 174 -7.27 9.19 27.94
CA ALA A 174 -6.76 10.57 27.89
C ALA A 174 -5.76 10.83 26.76
N PHE A 175 -5.13 9.78 26.22
CA PHE A 175 -4.13 9.91 25.17
C PHE A 175 -4.45 9.00 23.97
N SER A 176 -3.97 9.38 22.79
CA SER A 176 -3.92 8.49 21.64
C SER A 176 -2.67 8.73 20.82
N TYR A 177 -2.10 7.67 20.26
CA TYR A 177 -0.89 7.68 19.48
C TYR A 177 -1.16 7.23 18.04
N ASP A 178 -0.78 8.06 17.07
CA ASP A 178 -0.72 7.74 15.66
C ASP A 178 0.74 7.39 15.28
N PRO A 179 1.06 6.12 14.99
CA PRO A 179 2.41 5.69 14.65
C PRO A 179 2.84 6.15 13.24
N GLY A 180 1.90 6.35 12.31
CA GLY A 180 2.21 6.80 10.95
C GLY A 180 2.62 8.26 10.92
N ALA A 181 1.93 9.10 11.70
CA ALA A 181 2.27 10.51 11.87
C ALA A 181 3.33 10.75 12.96
N ARG A 182 3.61 9.75 13.82
CA ARG A 182 4.39 9.87 15.07
C ARG A 182 3.83 10.96 15.99
N VAL A 183 2.51 10.97 16.17
CA VAL A 183 1.80 11.99 16.95
C VAL A 183 1.13 11.37 18.17
N LEU A 184 1.51 11.80 19.37
CA LEU A 184 0.79 11.54 20.62
C LEU A 184 -0.14 12.73 20.93
N THR A 185 -1.44 12.51 20.84
CA THR A 185 -2.46 13.53 21.15
C THR A 185 -2.93 13.39 22.60
N VAL A 186 -2.88 14.49 23.35
CA VAL A 186 -3.46 14.65 24.70
C VAL A 186 -4.86 15.25 24.56
N LYS A 187 -5.88 14.51 25.00
CA LYS A 187 -7.29 14.85 24.76
C LYS A 187 -7.98 15.54 25.94
N LYS A 188 -7.43 15.41 27.16
CA LYS A 188 -8.01 15.97 28.39
C LYS A 188 -6.99 16.00 29.51
N ASP A 189 -7.34 16.66 30.61
CA ASP A 189 -6.59 16.68 31.86
C ASP A 189 -6.25 15.27 32.37
N TYR A 190 -5.04 15.11 32.90
CA TYR A 190 -4.58 13.83 33.44
C TYR A 190 -3.61 13.99 34.62
N ALA A 191 -3.83 13.20 35.67
CA ALA A 191 -2.99 13.16 36.86
C ALA A 191 -2.42 11.75 37.08
N SER A 192 -1.13 11.59 36.78
CA SER A 192 -0.37 10.35 36.92
C SER A 192 0.13 10.18 38.35
N GLN A 193 0.09 8.95 38.87
CA GLN A 193 0.76 8.57 40.13
C GLN A 193 2.14 7.95 39.88
N GLU A 194 2.47 7.65 38.63
CA GLU A 194 3.78 7.18 38.23
C GLU A 194 4.85 8.26 38.36
N ARG A 195 6.09 7.80 38.54
CA ARG A 195 7.25 8.71 38.63
C ARG A 195 7.38 9.55 37.36
N VAL A 196 7.22 8.90 36.21
CA VAL A 196 7.26 9.51 34.87
C VAL A 196 5.91 9.25 34.20
N MET A 197 5.22 10.31 33.76
CA MET A 197 3.95 10.17 33.04
C MET A 197 4.20 9.71 31.60
N ILE A 198 4.97 10.44 30.80
CA ILE A 198 5.27 10.08 29.42
C ILE A 198 6.77 9.88 29.26
N ARG A 199 7.15 8.70 28.78
CA ARG A 199 8.53 8.37 28.42
C ARG A 199 8.61 8.10 26.93
N ASN A 200 9.34 8.94 26.20
CA ASN A 200 9.49 8.83 24.75
C ASN A 200 10.91 8.39 24.38
N GLN A 201 11.01 7.37 23.53
CA GLN A 201 12.24 6.93 22.84
C GLN A 201 12.05 6.89 21.32
N ILE A 202 10.92 7.38 20.80
CA ILE A 202 10.61 7.47 19.37
C ILE A 202 11.18 8.78 18.83
N ASP A 203 12.02 8.66 17.82
CA ASP A 203 12.64 9.80 17.16
C ASP A 203 11.63 10.62 16.34
N TYR A 204 11.69 11.94 16.50
CA TYR A 204 10.76 12.92 15.93
C TYR A 204 9.30 12.76 16.37
N LEU A 205 9.04 12.28 17.60
CA LEU A 205 7.68 12.24 18.15
C LEU A 205 7.13 13.66 18.30
N THR A 206 5.89 13.89 17.88
CA THR A 206 5.14 15.10 18.21
C THR A 206 4.12 14.81 19.31
N ILE A 207 4.19 15.53 20.43
CA ILE A 207 3.18 15.52 21.48
C ILE A 207 2.31 16.77 21.30
N GLN A 208 1.00 16.60 21.10
CA GLN A 208 0.11 17.72 20.81
C GLN A 208 -1.20 17.73 21.60
N THR A 209 -1.83 18.90 21.68
CA THR A 209 -3.18 19.07 22.20
C THR A 209 -3.91 20.19 21.48
N ASP A 210 -5.20 19.97 21.18
CA ASP A 210 -6.04 20.95 20.50
C ASP A 210 -6.82 21.85 21.48
N GLU A 211 -6.95 21.39 22.74
CA GLU A 211 -7.67 22.06 23.83
C GLU A 211 -6.70 22.37 24.99
N ASP A 212 -7.11 23.28 25.89
CA ASP A 212 -6.32 23.54 27.10
C ASP A 212 -6.34 22.31 28.02
N VAL A 213 -5.17 21.80 28.40
CA VAL A 213 -5.03 20.60 29.24
C VAL A 213 -4.09 20.84 30.42
N ALA A 214 -4.38 20.18 31.53
CA ALA A 214 -3.54 20.11 32.72
C ALA A 214 -2.99 18.70 32.94
N LEU A 215 -1.67 18.58 32.93
CA LEU A 215 -0.94 17.34 33.19
C LEU A 215 -0.15 17.45 34.50
N SER A 216 -0.35 16.49 35.39
CA SER A 216 0.43 16.37 36.62
C SER A 216 0.98 14.97 36.80
N ALA A 217 2.27 14.85 37.11
CA ALA A 217 2.93 13.57 37.38
C ALA A 217 3.51 13.56 38.79
N ARG A 218 3.92 12.38 39.29
CA ARG A 218 4.55 12.32 40.61
C ARG A 218 5.85 13.12 40.65
N PHE A 219 6.74 12.96 39.66
CA PHE A 219 7.99 13.73 39.55
C PHE A 219 8.19 14.38 38.17
N THR A 220 8.03 13.60 37.09
CA THR A 220 8.34 14.02 35.71
C THR A 220 7.15 13.81 34.80
N VAL A 221 6.74 14.86 34.08
CA VAL A 221 5.65 14.74 33.11
C VAL A 221 6.18 14.15 31.81
N PHE A 222 7.28 14.68 31.28
CA PHE A 222 7.90 14.21 30.05
C PHE A 222 9.36 13.81 30.27
N ALA A 223 9.69 12.54 30.02
CA ALA A 223 11.05 12.05 29.92
C ALA A 223 11.37 11.72 28.46
N LEU A 224 12.25 12.51 27.86
CA LEU A 224 12.50 12.51 26.42
C LEU A 224 13.89 11.95 26.14
N GLU A 225 13.93 10.76 25.57
CA GLU A 225 15.15 10.00 25.23
C GLU A 225 15.35 9.92 23.69
N ALA A 226 14.60 10.72 22.94
CA ALA A 226 14.74 10.92 21.50
C ALA A 226 14.22 12.31 21.11
N ASP A 227 14.48 12.77 19.88
CA ASP A 227 14.05 14.09 19.42
C ASP A 227 12.52 14.20 19.48
N THR A 228 12.03 15.26 20.15
CA THR A 228 10.61 15.39 20.45
C THR A 228 10.15 16.82 20.20
N THR A 229 9.00 16.96 19.55
CA THR A 229 8.28 18.23 19.39
C THR A 229 7.07 18.26 20.31
N ILE A 230 6.88 19.35 21.05
CA ILE A 230 5.65 19.64 21.80
C ILE A 230 4.94 20.79 21.07
N ALA A 231 3.72 20.54 20.59
CA ALA A 231 2.95 21.43 19.74
C ALA A 231 1.45 21.44 20.08
N GLY A 232 0.64 22.13 19.28
CA GLY A 232 -0.82 22.13 19.39
C GLY A 232 -1.43 23.51 19.62
N SER A 233 -2.74 23.65 19.38
CA SER A 233 -3.47 24.90 19.57
C SER A 233 -3.77 25.22 21.04
N GLY A 234 -3.90 24.18 21.87
CA GLY A 234 -4.26 24.29 23.28
C GLY A 234 -3.08 24.61 24.21
N ALA A 235 -3.37 25.24 25.35
CA ALA A 235 -2.37 25.51 26.38
C ALA A 235 -2.14 24.29 27.28
N MET A 236 -0.88 23.89 27.49
CA MET A 236 -0.51 22.84 28.43
C MET A 236 -0.06 23.42 29.78
N LYS A 237 -0.76 23.03 30.86
CA LYS A 237 -0.36 23.29 32.24
C LYS A 237 0.34 22.06 32.79
N LEU A 238 1.62 22.18 33.13
CA LEU A 238 2.45 21.07 33.61
C LEU A 238 2.79 21.25 35.10
N SER A 239 2.72 20.18 35.89
CA SER A 239 3.05 20.21 37.32
C SER A 239 3.59 18.88 37.85
N SER A 240 4.34 18.95 38.94
CA SER A 240 4.81 17.79 39.71
C SER A 240 4.11 17.71 41.07
N GLN A 241 3.75 16.50 41.51
CA GLN A 241 3.06 16.29 42.79
C GLN A 241 4.02 16.11 43.98
N GLU A 242 5.23 15.60 43.76
CA GLU A 242 6.27 15.36 44.77
C GLU A 242 7.61 15.98 44.34
N SER A 243 8.44 16.37 45.33
CA SER A 243 9.84 16.75 45.16
C SER A 243 10.60 16.60 46.48
N SER A 244 11.87 16.25 46.42
CA SER A 244 12.77 16.23 47.59
C SER A 244 14.21 16.57 47.20
N ALA A 245 15.07 16.85 48.20
CA ALA A 245 16.49 17.11 47.93
C ALA A 245 17.20 15.88 47.32
N ASP A 246 16.81 14.67 47.72
CA ASP A 246 17.37 13.40 47.22
C ASP A 246 16.75 12.94 45.89
N SER A 247 15.64 13.55 45.48
CA SER A 247 14.95 13.27 44.22
C SER A 247 14.22 14.52 43.77
N PRO A 248 14.93 15.48 43.14
CA PRO A 248 14.30 16.69 42.66
C PRO A 248 13.27 16.36 41.58
N ALA A 249 12.18 17.12 41.55
CA ALA A 249 11.21 17.01 40.46
C ALA A 249 11.80 17.63 39.19
N GLU A 250 11.59 16.98 38.05
CA GLU A 250 12.06 17.45 36.75
C GLU A 250 10.89 17.36 35.80
N ILE A 251 10.15 18.46 35.60
CA ILE A 251 8.87 18.39 34.87
C ILE A 251 9.09 17.88 33.45
N ILE A 252 10.14 18.36 32.80
CA ILE A 252 10.62 17.85 31.51
C ILE A 252 12.11 17.52 31.61
N THR A 253 12.47 16.31 31.20
CA THR A 253 13.86 15.87 31.05
C THR A 253 14.18 15.54 29.60
N VAL A 254 15.37 15.92 29.15
CA VAL A 254 15.87 15.66 27.79
C VAL A 254 17.24 14.97 27.90
N ALA A 255 17.35 13.78 27.30
CA ALA A 255 18.57 12.98 27.33
C ALA A 255 19.70 13.60 26.49
N ASP A 256 20.93 13.13 26.71
CA ASP A 256 22.11 13.59 25.98
C ASP A 256 21.97 13.32 24.47
N GLY A 257 22.33 14.32 23.65
CA GLY A 257 22.22 14.26 22.19
C GLY A 257 20.82 14.41 21.62
N CYS A 258 19.78 14.61 22.45
CA CYS A 258 18.40 14.78 22.00
C CYS A 258 18.00 16.27 21.91
N ASN A 259 17.07 16.57 21.00
CA ASN A 259 16.52 17.89 20.76
C ASN A 259 15.06 17.97 21.21
N LEU A 260 14.75 18.92 22.09
CA LEU A 260 13.36 19.28 22.42
C LEU A 260 12.95 20.53 21.66
N THR A 261 11.92 20.44 20.83
CA THR A 261 11.32 21.60 20.17
C THR A 261 9.95 21.90 20.75
N PHE A 262 9.74 23.11 21.24
CA PHE A 262 8.40 23.65 21.42
C PHE A 262 8.02 24.41 20.16
N GLN A 263 6.86 24.10 19.56
CA GLN A 263 6.42 24.72 18.32
C GLN A 263 4.98 25.19 18.44
N GLY A 264 4.78 26.51 18.47
CA GLY A 264 3.45 27.10 18.57
C GLY A 264 2.71 26.71 19.85
N ALA A 265 3.43 26.30 20.91
CA ALA A 265 2.85 25.80 22.15
C ALA A 265 2.69 26.92 23.19
N ALA A 266 1.61 26.87 23.97
CA ALA A 266 1.45 27.71 25.16
C ALA A 266 1.67 26.84 26.42
N LEU A 267 2.67 27.18 27.23
CA LEU A 267 3.10 26.34 28.36
C LEU A 267 3.06 27.10 29.67
N THR A 268 2.50 26.48 30.71
CA THR A 268 2.58 27.02 32.07
C THR A 268 2.99 25.94 33.05
N PHE A 269 4.12 26.14 33.72
CA PHE A 269 4.60 25.26 34.77
C PHE A 269 4.04 25.75 36.12
N THR A 270 3.13 24.98 36.71
CA THR A 270 2.41 25.35 37.94
C THR A 270 2.87 24.53 39.16
N ASN A 271 2.77 25.14 40.34
CA ASN A 271 2.93 24.49 41.65
C ASN A 271 4.33 23.87 41.91
N GLN A 272 5.37 24.70 41.93
CA GLN A 272 6.74 24.25 42.20
C GLN A 272 6.99 24.14 43.72
N ARG A 273 7.22 22.91 44.18
CA ARG A 273 7.62 22.60 45.56
C ARG A 273 9.14 22.81 45.74
N TYR A 274 9.63 22.79 46.98
CA TYR A 274 11.07 22.90 47.26
C TYR A 274 11.83 21.77 46.54
N TYR A 275 12.85 22.10 45.75
CA TYR A 275 13.73 21.21 44.95
C TYR A 275 13.14 20.71 43.62
N SER A 276 12.99 21.62 42.65
CA SER A 276 12.48 21.28 41.32
C SER A 276 13.20 21.99 40.16
N TYR A 277 13.27 21.33 39.02
CA TYR A 277 13.66 21.90 37.73
C TYR A 277 12.43 22.00 36.82
N GLY A 278 12.34 23.09 36.06
CA GLY A 278 11.31 23.23 35.02
C GLY A 278 11.60 22.31 33.85
N ILE A 279 12.67 22.61 33.11
CA ILE A 279 13.16 21.84 31.98
C ILE A 279 14.66 21.60 32.16
N ARG A 280 15.09 20.33 32.11
CA ARG A 280 16.48 19.94 32.32
C ARG A 280 17.01 19.09 31.16
N GLY A 281 18.08 19.56 30.52
CA GLY A 281 18.90 18.79 29.60
C GLY A 281 20.01 18.02 30.32
N TYR A 282 20.40 16.87 29.77
CA TYR A 282 21.50 16.05 30.28
C TYR A 282 22.66 15.96 29.27
N GLY A 283 23.87 15.74 29.80
CA GLY A 283 25.06 15.56 28.96
C GLY A 283 25.55 16.81 28.25
N THR A 284 26.16 16.65 27.07
CA THR A 284 26.77 17.77 26.31
C THR A 284 26.04 18.12 25.03
N GLY A 285 25.18 17.22 24.52
CA GLY A 285 24.47 17.34 23.26
C GLY A 285 22.98 17.69 23.40
N ALA A 286 22.39 17.66 24.59
CA ALA A 286 20.98 18.03 24.75
C ALA A 286 20.74 19.50 24.36
N SER A 287 19.73 19.75 23.53
CA SER A 287 19.33 21.09 23.10
C SER A 287 17.83 21.34 23.27
N VAL A 288 17.44 22.62 23.34
CA VAL A 288 16.03 23.03 23.36
C VAL A 288 15.80 24.22 22.44
N THR A 289 14.75 24.14 21.64
CA THR A 289 14.29 25.21 20.74
C THR A 289 12.89 25.63 21.12
N PHE A 290 12.70 26.93 21.33
CA PHE A 290 11.39 27.55 21.48
C PHE A 290 11.06 28.26 20.18
N ARG A 291 10.22 27.62 19.36
CA ARG A 291 9.74 28.14 18.09
C ARG A 291 8.31 28.65 18.26
N ASP A 292 8.09 29.94 18.06
CA ASP A 292 6.77 30.59 18.19
C ASP A 292 6.03 30.20 19.48
N THR A 293 6.77 30.07 20.57
CA THR A 293 6.30 29.50 21.84
C THR A 293 6.17 30.60 22.89
N ALA A 294 5.09 30.53 23.69
CA ALA A 294 4.91 31.33 24.89
C ALA A 294 4.94 30.40 26.09
N ALA A 295 5.82 30.69 27.06
CA ALA A 295 6.03 29.79 28.19
C ALA A 295 6.31 30.56 29.48
N THR A 296 5.64 30.15 30.55
CA THR A 296 6.01 30.52 31.92
C THR A 296 6.56 29.28 32.60
N ILE A 297 7.88 29.20 32.70
CA ILE A 297 8.62 28.04 33.19
C ILE A 297 9.16 28.37 34.58
N ASN A 298 8.83 27.54 35.56
CA ASN A 298 9.27 27.71 36.94
C ASN A 298 10.05 26.48 37.40
N GLY A 299 11.05 26.65 38.26
CA GLY A 299 11.80 25.58 38.91
C GLY A 299 12.72 26.12 39.99
N SER A 300 12.59 25.67 41.25
CA SER A 300 13.34 26.25 42.37
C SER A 300 14.87 26.06 42.27
N MET A 301 15.32 25.07 41.50
CA MET A 301 16.73 24.77 41.21
C MET A 301 17.15 25.23 39.80
N GLY A 302 16.21 25.72 38.99
CA GLY A 302 16.43 26.24 37.64
C GLY A 302 15.22 25.97 36.73
N ALA A 303 14.72 27.01 36.07
CA ALA A 303 13.60 26.91 35.14
C ALA A 303 14.03 26.25 33.81
N VAL A 304 15.16 26.66 33.22
CA VAL A 304 15.73 26.04 32.00
C VAL A 304 17.23 25.87 32.19
N THR A 305 17.73 24.63 32.25
CA THR A 305 19.13 24.33 32.55
C THR A 305 19.62 23.02 31.92
N GLY A 306 20.94 22.84 31.78
CA GLY A 306 21.56 21.61 31.31
C GLY A 306 21.60 21.38 29.79
N PHE A 307 21.25 22.39 28.98
CA PHE A 307 21.19 22.33 27.52
C PHE A 307 22.50 22.77 26.85
N PHE A 308 23.58 22.04 27.10
CA PHE A 308 24.90 22.40 26.56
C PHE A 308 24.99 22.29 25.02
N GLY A 309 24.08 21.54 24.38
CA GLY A 309 23.94 21.48 22.93
C GLY A 309 23.30 22.72 22.31
N GLY A 310 22.60 23.54 23.10
CA GLY A 310 22.08 24.84 22.67
C GLY A 310 20.69 25.17 23.23
N ILE A 311 20.41 26.47 23.32
CA ILE A 311 19.07 27.02 23.59
C ILE A 311 18.75 27.98 22.45
N SER A 312 17.73 27.69 21.65
CA SER A 312 17.31 28.52 20.51
C SER A 312 15.95 29.18 20.79
N LEU A 313 15.82 30.45 20.40
CA LEU A 313 14.55 31.19 20.39
C LEU A 313 14.27 31.61 18.94
N GLU A 314 13.34 30.92 18.29
CA GLU A 314 12.98 31.13 16.88
C GLU A 314 11.58 31.73 16.82
N GLY A 315 11.44 32.96 16.33
CA GLY A 315 10.13 33.63 16.27
C GLY A 315 9.58 34.11 17.62
N SER A 316 9.99 33.53 18.76
CA SER A 316 9.69 34.05 20.10
C SER A 316 10.46 35.35 20.39
N SER A 317 9.75 36.42 20.79
CA SER A 317 10.27 37.79 20.69
C SER A 317 11.25 38.20 21.78
N GLU A 318 11.03 37.92 23.08
CA GLU A 318 11.95 38.29 24.17
C GLU A 318 11.81 37.41 25.44
N LEU A 319 12.87 37.33 26.27
CA LEU A 319 12.84 36.79 27.63
C LEU A 319 12.41 37.90 28.61
N LYS A 320 11.23 37.80 29.23
CA LYS A 320 10.70 38.89 30.09
C LYS A 320 11.32 38.91 31.49
N LYS A 321 12.44 39.63 31.57
CA LYS A 321 13.07 40.30 32.74
C LYS A 321 14.34 40.84 32.11
N GLY A 322 14.50 42.16 31.94
CA GLY A 322 15.52 42.83 31.10
C GLY A 322 17.01 42.53 31.41
N GLU A 323 17.28 41.46 32.13
CA GLU A 323 18.57 40.92 32.49
C GLU A 323 18.71 39.43 32.14
N LEU A 324 17.73 38.71 31.57
CA LEU A 324 17.91 37.28 31.25
C LEU A 324 18.84 37.08 30.03
N TYR A 325 19.78 36.14 30.13
CA TYR A 325 20.80 35.84 29.13
C TYR A 325 21.03 34.33 29.02
N GLN A 326 21.26 33.83 27.81
CA GLN A 326 21.62 32.44 27.54
C GLN A 326 23.12 32.26 27.80
N SER A 327 23.49 31.44 28.78
CA SER A 327 24.90 31.17 29.09
C SER A 327 25.12 29.70 29.36
N LYS A 328 26.07 29.08 28.62
CA LYS A 328 26.59 27.73 28.90
C LYS A 328 25.49 26.68 29.19
N GLY A 329 24.44 26.65 28.37
CA GLY A 329 23.36 25.66 28.46
C GLY A 329 22.29 25.92 29.53
N LEU A 330 22.17 27.14 30.04
CA LEU A 330 21.07 27.54 30.92
C LEU A 330 20.57 28.96 30.60
N ILE A 331 19.42 29.32 31.18
CA ILE A 331 18.91 30.70 31.19
C ILE A 331 19.14 31.30 32.59
N CYS A 332 19.93 32.37 32.67
CA CYS A 332 20.31 33.06 33.91
C CYS A 332 20.16 34.58 33.78
N LYS A 333 20.33 35.32 34.89
CA LYS A 333 20.58 36.77 34.82
C LYS A 333 21.95 37.08 34.23
N LYS A 334 22.04 38.17 33.48
CA LYS A 334 23.21 38.70 32.80
C LYS A 334 24.26 39.05 33.84
N GLY A 335 25.45 38.44 33.70
CA GLY A 335 26.53 38.55 34.69
C GLY A 335 26.51 37.49 35.79
N TYR A 336 25.51 36.61 35.84
CA TYR A 336 25.43 35.48 36.78
C TYR A 336 25.60 34.14 36.07
N SER A 337 26.02 33.11 36.80
CA SER A 337 26.19 31.73 36.31
C SER A 337 25.21 30.73 36.92
N SER A 338 24.28 31.18 37.76
CA SER A 338 23.22 30.36 38.36
C SER A 338 21.94 30.42 37.54
N PRO A 339 21.20 29.31 37.36
CA PRO A 339 19.95 29.31 36.61
C PRO A 339 18.89 30.12 37.35
N GLU A 340 18.03 30.82 36.59
CA GLU A 340 16.90 31.53 37.18
C GLU A 340 15.77 30.58 37.53
N SER A 341 15.06 30.87 38.62
CA SER A 341 13.96 30.03 39.10
C SER A 341 12.66 30.21 38.31
N GLU A 342 12.59 31.26 37.49
CA GLU A 342 11.46 31.60 36.64
C GLU A 342 11.99 32.15 35.31
N VAL A 343 11.49 31.61 34.21
CA VAL A 343 11.75 32.05 32.85
C VAL A 343 10.40 32.30 32.17
N ILE A 344 10.23 33.51 31.66
CA ILE A 344 9.05 33.91 30.88
C ILE A 344 9.52 34.15 29.44
N ILE A 345 8.99 33.35 28.53
CA ILE A 345 9.14 33.51 27.08
C ILE A 345 7.88 34.18 26.58
N GLU A 346 8.01 35.40 26.04
CA GLU A 346 6.85 36.17 25.61
C GLU A 346 6.26 35.67 24.30
N SER A 347 4.94 35.85 24.20
CA SER A 347 4.16 35.55 23.01
C SER A 347 4.56 36.44 21.84
N VAL A 348 4.68 35.84 20.66
CA VAL A 348 4.59 36.56 19.38
C VAL A 348 3.20 37.18 19.30
N ALA A 349 3.15 38.48 19.01
CA ALA A 349 1.90 39.11 18.63
C ALA A 349 1.72 38.91 17.12
N TYR A 350 0.58 38.39 16.70
CA TYR A 350 0.27 38.24 15.29
C TYR A 350 -0.22 39.58 14.75
N ASP A 351 0.02 39.84 13.47
CA ASP A 351 -0.55 41.02 12.78
C ASP A 351 -2.05 40.81 12.47
N LEU A 352 -2.79 40.44 13.51
CA LEU A 352 -4.22 40.18 13.53
C LEU A 352 -4.77 40.81 14.81
N TRP A 353 -5.86 41.57 14.70
CA TRP A 353 -6.53 42.18 15.83
C TRP A 353 -8.02 41.85 15.76
N ILE A 354 -8.61 41.50 16.90
CA ILE A 354 -10.04 41.28 17.08
C ILE A 354 -10.56 42.33 18.07
N GLU A 355 -11.51 43.16 17.64
CA GLU A 355 -12.00 44.34 18.39
C GLU A 355 -10.88 45.30 18.89
N GLY A 356 -9.77 45.37 18.16
CA GLY A 356 -8.61 46.18 18.54
C GLY A 356 -7.67 45.53 19.55
N GLU A 357 -7.99 44.34 20.08
CA GLU A 357 -7.05 43.51 20.83
C GLU A 357 -6.20 42.70 19.86
N GLN A 358 -4.88 42.78 19.99
CA GLN A 358 -3.98 42.00 19.13
C GLN A 358 -4.06 40.53 19.49
N VAL A 359 -4.16 39.67 18.48
CA VAL A 359 -4.10 38.24 18.65
C VAL A 359 -2.67 37.87 18.99
N THR A 360 -2.55 37.07 20.03
CA THR A 360 -1.30 36.57 20.60
C THR A 360 -1.41 35.05 20.68
N LEU A 361 -0.30 34.35 20.87
CA LEU A 361 -0.33 32.91 21.12
C LEU A 361 -1.21 32.55 22.33
N ALA A 362 -1.33 33.45 23.31
CA ALA A 362 -2.10 33.22 24.53
C ALA A 362 -3.62 33.34 24.35
N ASN A 363 -4.11 34.21 23.46
CA ASN A 363 -5.55 34.42 23.27
C ASN A 363 -6.10 33.78 21.98
N ARG A 364 -5.26 33.30 21.06
CA ARG A 364 -5.67 32.79 19.74
C ARG A 364 -6.75 31.70 19.77
N SER A 365 -6.80 30.86 20.79
CA SER A 365 -7.74 29.74 20.89
C SER A 365 -9.12 30.16 21.43
N ASN A 366 -9.22 31.35 22.03
CA ASN A 366 -10.43 31.85 22.67
C ASN A 366 -10.55 33.37 22.49
N LEU A 367 -10.88 33.81 21.27
CA LEU A 367 -11.09 35.22 20.95
C LEU A 367 -12.59 35.53 21.03
N LEU A 368 -12.94 36.52 21.86
CA LEU A 368 -14.32 36.92 22.17
C LEU A 368 -15.20 35.73 22.64
N ASP A 369 -14.79 35.04 23.71
CA ASP A 369 -15.52 33.91 24.31
C ASP A 369 -15.84 32.76 23.31
N GLY A 370 -14.80 32.42 22.55
CA GLY A 370 -14.83 31.35 21.54
C GLY A 370 -15.69 31.69 20.33
N THR A 371 -15.91 32.98 20.04
CA THR A 371 -16.49 33.41 18.77
C THR A 371 -15.51 33.16 17.62
N PHE A 372 -14.23 33.47 17.87
CA PHE A 372 -13.15 33.23 16.93
C PHE A 372 -12.07 32.35 17.54
N ALA A 373 -11.38 31.60 16.68
CA ALA A 373 -10.13 30.93 16.99
C ALA A 373 -9.16 31.11 15.82
N TYR A 374 -7.90 31.42 16.09
CA TYR A 374 -6.87 31.62 15.08
C TYR A 374 -5.80 30.53 15.17
N ASP A 375 -5.55 29.86 14.04
CA ASP A 375 -4.46 28.93 13.85
C ASP A 375 -3.33 29.58 13.02
N PRO A 376 -2.20 29.93 13.64
CA PRO A 376 -1.06 30.52 12.94
C PRO A 376 -0.35 29.54 12.01
N GLY A 377 -0.44 28.23 12.24
CA GLY A 377 0.21 27.22 11.39
C GLY A 377 -0.41 27.15 10.00
N SER A 378 -1.72 27.37 9.91
CA SER A 378 -2.47 27.45 8.65
C SER A 378 -2.93 28.87 8.28
N GLN A 379 -2.52 29.89 9.05
CA GLN A 379 -2.99 31.28 8.94
C GLN A 379 -4.53 31.37 8.85
N ARG A 380 -5.23 30.55 9.64
CA ARG A 380 -6.70 30.37 9.54
C ARG A 380 -7.41 30.97 10.74
N LEU A 381 -8.24 31.98 10.50
CA LEU A 381 -9.19 32.52 11.48
C LEU A 381 -10.56 31.82 11.32
N ARG A 382 -10.90 30.96 12.26
CA ARG A 382 -12.18 30.25 12.31
C ARG A 382 -13.26 31.13 12.92
N VAL A 383 -14.40 31.23 12.26
CA VAL A 383 -15.63 31.84 12.78
C VAL A 383 -16.51 30.71 13.33
N LEU A 384 -16.69 30.69 14.64
CA LEU A 384 -17.36 29.59 15.35
C LEU A 384 -18.78 29.96 15.79
N LYS A 385 -19.07 31.25 16.00
CA LYS A 385 -20.36 31.75 16.51
C LYS A 385 -20.73 33.09 15.87
N SER A 386 -21.99 33.46 15.98
CA SER A 386 -22.48 34.80 15.61
C SER A 386 -22.06 35.84 16.66
N TYR A 387 -21.79 37.07 16.24
CA TYR A 387 -21.34 38.16 17.12
C TYR A 387 -21.79 39.53 16.63
N THR A 388 -22.03 40.46 17.56
CA THR A 388 -22.43 41.84 17.26
C THR A 388 -21.55 42.81 18.05
N GLN A 389 -20.82 43.65 17.32
CA GLN A 389 -19.95 44.68 17.85
C GLN A 389 -20.65 46.05 17.83
N ASP A 390 -20.54 46.78 18.94
CA ASP A 390 -21.05 48.15 19.08
C ASP A 390 -19.95 49.23 19.11
N TRP A 391 -18.68 48.83 19.14
CA TRP A 391 -17.54 49.74 19.24
C TRP A 391 -17.08 50.29 17.88
N PRO A 392 -16.52 51.51 17.82
CA PRO A 392 -16.12 52.18 16.58
C PRO A 392 -14.73 51.75 16.06
N VAL A 393 -14.36 50.48 16.22
CA VAL A 393 -13.12 49.87 15.70
C VAL A 393 -13.49 48.74 14.74
N ALA A 394 -12.56 48.32 13.87
CA ALA A 394 -12.84 47.16 13.02
C ALA A 394 -13.04 45.90 13.88
N LEU A 395 -13.98 45.02 13.52
CA LEU A 395 -14.15 43.75 14.25
C LEU A 395 -12.91 42.87 14.07
N VAL A 396 -12.43 42.75 12.84
CA VAL A 396 -11.19 42.07 12.47
C VAL A 396 -10.33 43.04 11.67
N ARG A 397 -9.10 43.26 12.12
CA ARG A 397 -8.05 43.90 11.33
C ARG A 397 -6.92 42.91 11.11
N SER A 398 -6.41 42.78 9.89
CA SER A 398 -5.27 41.92 9.62
C SER A 398 -4.27 42.52 8.64
N GLU A 399 -3.00 42.29 8.92
CA GLU A 399 -1.86 42.55 8.04
C GLU A 399 -1.10 41.23 7.74
N ILE A 400 -1.75 40.08 7.95
CA ILE A 400 -1.23 38.75 7.61
C ILE A 400 -1.43 38.51 6.12
N ASP A 401 -0.34 38.18 5.42
CA ASP A 401 -0.38 37.76 4.03
C ASP A 401 -0.89 36.33 3.91
N GLY A 402 -1.99 36.13 3.19
CA GLY A 402 -2.64 34.83 3.00
C GLY A 402 -3.66 34.44 4.07
N LEU A 403 -4.21 35.38 4.84
CA LEU A 403 -5.19 35.07 5.91
C LEU A 403 -6.41 34.32 5.35
N THR A 404 -6.71 33.15 5.91
CA THR A 404 -7.94 32.40 5.60
C THR A 404 -9.01 32.63 6.67
N VAL A 405 -10.13 33.25 6.32
CA VAL A 405 -11.33 33.33 7.18
C VAL A 405 -12.23 32.13 6.88
N TYR A 406 -12.40 31.26 7.87
CA TYR A 406 -13.07 29.96 7.71
C TYR A 406 -14.35 29.88 8.54
N ALA A 407 -15.52 29.91 7.90
CA ALA A 407 -16.80 29.71 8.56
C ALA A 407 -17.09 28.21 8.72
N SER A 408 -16.90 27.67 9.92
CA SER A 408 -17.14 26.23 10.18
C SER A 408 -18.61 25.87 10.37
N ALA A 409 -19.45 26.85 10.65
CA ALA A 409 -20.90 26.74 10.81
C ALA A 409 -21.55 28.07 10.41
N ASP A 410 -22.87 28.09 10.29
CA ASP A 410 -23.61 29.30 9.97
C ASP A 410 -23.38 30.37 11.05
N ALA A 411 -22.94 31.56 10.64
CA ALA A 411 -22.61 32.65 11.55
C ALA A 411 -23.01 34.00 10.97
N THR A 412 -23.49 34.88 11.84
CA THR A 412 -23.77 36.28 11.53
C THR A 412 -22.84 37.17 12.34
N LEU A 413 -22.04 37.98 11.66
CA LEU A 413 -21.22 39.01 12.26
C LEU A 413 -21.80 40.38 11.91
N SER A 414 -22.05 41.21 12.92
CA SER A 414 -22.51 42.57 12.70
C SER A 414 -21.71 43.62 13.46
N SER A 415 -21.54 44.81 12.88
CA SER A 415 -20.79 45.91 13.50
C SER A 415 -21.33 47.29 13.10
N LYS A 416 -21.13 48.28 13.97
CA LYS A 416 -21.29 49.72 13.63
C LYS A 416 -20.08 50.27 12.87
N SER A 417 -19.01 49.51 12.72
CA SER A 417 -17.79 49.87 12.00
C SER A 417 -17.55 48.91 10.82
N VAL A 418 -16.33 48.90 10.28
CA VAL A 418 -15.88 47.90 9.30
C VAL A 418 -15.78 46.52 9.98
N LEU A 419 -16.24 45.45 9.33
CA LEU A 419 -16.09 44.10 9.91
C LEU A 419 -14.70 43.55 9.66
N PHE A 420 -14.21 43.60 8.42
CA PHE A 420 -12.88 43.15 8.05
C PHE A 420 -12.09 44.27 7.39
N ASP A 421 -10.99 44.68 8.03
CA ASP A 421 -10.00 45.62 7.50
C ASP A 421 -8.70 44.87 7.19
N LEU A 422 -8.43 44.65 5.91
CA LEU A 422 -7.41 43.71 5.42
C LEU A 422 -6.34 44.46 4.63
N ALA A 423 -5.11 44.50 5.15
CA ALA A 423 -3.97 45.16 4.52
C ALA A 423 -3.16 44.26 3.60
N LYS A 424 -3.44 42.96 3.62
CA LYS A 424 -2.78 41.90 2.84
C LYS A 424 -3.80 40.90 2.30
N ASP A 425 -3.34 39.98 1.45
CA ASP A 425 -4.20 39.07 0.72
C ASP A 425 -4.96 38.14 1.68
N ALA A 426 -6.23 37.91 1.39
CA ALA A 426 -7.10 37.10 2.24
C ALA A 426 -8.09 36.27 1.43
N THR A 427 -8.53 35.15 2.03
CA THR A 427 -9.52 34.24 1.46
C THR A 427 -10.66 34.00 2.44
N PHE A 428 -11.91 34.15 2.00
CA PHE A 428 -13.09 33.79 2.79
C PHE A 428 -13.64 32.46 2.25
N THR A 429 -13.79 31.48 3.13
CA THR A 429 -14.20 30.12 2.77
C THR A 429 -14.88 29.40 3.94
N GLY A 430 -15.25 28.14 3.72
CA GLY A 430 -15.84 27.25 4.71
C GLY A 430 -17.24 26.76 4.32
N PRO A 431 -17.71 25.67 4.94
CA PRO A 431 -19.01 25.08 4.63
C PRO A 431 -20.19 25.88 5.20
N GLY A 432 -19.97 26.69 6.26
CA GLY A 432 -21.03 27.48 6.89
C GLY A 432 -21.41 28.73 6.10
N ALA A 433 -22.67 29.11 6.17
CA ALA A 433 -23.13 30.39 5.65
C ALA A 433 -22.62 31.55 6.53
N LEU A 434 -21.83 32.45 5.95
CA LEU A 434 -21.31 33.62 6.66
C LEU A 434 -22.06 34.88 6.24
N THR A 435 -22.79 35.46 7.18
CA THR A 435 -23.49 36.73 7.00
C THR A 435 -22.71 37.86 7.67
N LEU A 436 -22.36 38.90 6.93
CA LEU A 436 -21.62 40.07 7.38
C LEU A 436 -22.49 41.31 7.21
N THR A 437 -22.86 42.00 8.28
CA THR A 437 -23.72 43.20 8.20
C THR A 437 -23.14 44.38 8.94
N THR A 438 -22.98 45.52 8.27
CA THR A 438 -22.59 46.79 8.93
C THR A 438 -23.61 47.89 8.71
N THR A 439 -23.74 48.76 9.71
CA THR A 439 -24.74 49.83 9.69
C THR A 439 -24.18 51.24 9.46
N ALA A 440 -22.85 51.42 9.42
CA ALA A 440 -22.26 52.75 9.20
C ALA A 440 -21.05 52.82 8.24
N LYS A 441 -20.45 51.70 7.82
CA LYS A 441 -19.22 51.67 7.00
C LYS A 441 -19.26 50.58 5.91
N ASN A 442 -18.11 50.24 5.34
CA ASN A 442 -17.97 49.08 4.46
C ASN A 442 -18.07 47.80 5.30
N ALA A 443 -18.50 46.67 4.74
CA ALA A 443 -18.41 45.40 5.45
C ALA A 443 -16.99 44.84 5.39
N VAL A 444 -16.40 44.76 4.19
CA VAL A 444 -15.01 44.36 3.97
C VAL A 444 -14.26 45.50 3.27
N ALA A 445 -13.12 45.91 3.83
CA ALA A 445 -12.25 46.93 3.29
C ALA A 445 -10.85 46.34 3.06
N MET A 446 -10.33 46.50 1.85
CA MET A 446 -8.97 46.12 1.48
C MET A 446 -8.10 47.38 1.37
N SER A 447 -6.88 47.34 1.91
CA SER A 447 -5.89 48.41 1.84
C SER A 447 -4.56 47.93 1.23
N GLY A 448 -3.63 48.85 0.93
CA GLY A 448 -2.27 48.50 0.53
C GLY A 448 -2.09 47.74 -0.80
N GLY A 449 -3.11 47.66 -1.66
CA GLY A 449 -3.10 46.84 -2.87
C GLY A 449 -3.42 45.36 -2.66
N ALA A 450 -3.91 44.98 -1.48
CA ALA A 450 -4.31 43.63 -1.15
C ALA A 450 -5.47 43.10 -2.02
N SER A 451 -5.47 41.78 -2.21
CA SER A 451 -6.50 41.04 -2.94
C SER A 451 -7.37 40.17 -2.03
N LEU A 452 -8.62 39.97 -2.42
CA LEU A 452 -9.60 39.17 -1.68
C LEU A 452 -10.10 38.02 -2.56
N THR A 453 -10.06 36.81 -2.05
CA THR A 453 -10.72 35.66 -2.70
C THR A 453 -11.95 35.26 -1.90
N LEU A 454 -13.10 35.18 -2.58
CA LEU A 454 -14.35 34.68 -2.01
C LEU A 454 -14.60 33.28 -2.59
N ASP A 455 -14.33 32.26 -1.79
CA ASP A 455 -14.13 30.90 -2.27
C ASP A 455 -14.88 29.85 -1.45
N GLY A 456 -15.92 29.23 -2.01
CA GLY A 456 -16.76 28.25 -1.33
C GLY A 456 -17.74 28.82 -0.30
N GLY A 457 -18.78 28.05 0.00
CA GLY A 457 -19.84 28.41 0.96
C GLY A 457 -20.86 29.43 0.44
N THR A 458 -21.71 29.91 1.35
CA THR A 458 -22.65 31.02 1.11
C THR A 458 -22.19 32.26 1.86
N LEU A 459 -22.02 33.37 1.15
CA LEU A 459 -21.59 34.64 1.72
C LEU A 459 -22.68 35.70 1.48
N ASP A 460 -23.23 36.27 2.54
CA ASP A 460 -24.12 37.43 2.46
C ASP A 460 -23.43 38.63 3.12
N ILE A 461 -22.98 39.59 2.32
CA ILE A 461 -22.17 40.72 2.77
C ILE A 461 -22.94 42.00 2.49
N THR A 462 -23.41 42.64 3.56
CA THR A 462 -24.12 43.91 3.52
C THR A 462 -23.34 45.00 4.24
N GLY A 463 -22.89 46.01 3.51
CA GLY A 463 -22.28 47.22 4.06
C GLY A 463 -23.19 48.43 3.93
N ALA A 464 -23.11 49.37 4.87
CA ALA A 464 -23.87 50.62 4.77
C ALA A 464 -23.37 51.50 3.61
N ASP A 465 -22.06 51.52 3.36
CA ASP A 465 -21.45 52.20 2.21
C ASP A 465 -21.19 51.21 1.06
N CYS A 466 -20.17 50.36 1.19
CA CYS A 466 -19.89 49.28 0.23
C CYS A 466 -19.91 47.90 0.90
N ALA A 467 -20.36 46.84 0.22
CA ALA A 467 -20.17 45.48 0.74
C ALA A 467 -18.68 45.11 0.75
N VAL A 468 -18.01 45.25 -0.40
CA VAL A 468 -16.56 45.05 -0.52
C VAL A 468 -15.92 46.26 -1.20
N ARG A 469 -14.86 46.80 -0.60
CA ARG A 469 -14.13 47.97 -1.14
C ARG A 469 -12.63 47.72 -1.22
N GLY A 470 -12.05 47.92 -2.40
CA GLY A 470 -10.60 47.89 -2.66
C GLY A 470 -9.87 49.23 -2.44
N SER A 471 -8.55 49.22 -2.63
CA SER A 471 -7.64 50.38 -2.51
C SER A 471 -7.01 50.88 -3.82
N GLY A 472 -7.47 50.40 -4.97
CA GLY A 472 -7.14 50.91 -6.31
C GLY A 472 -6.13 50.08 -7.11
N SER A 473 -5.40 49.15 -6.48
CA SER A 473 -4.38 48.31 -7.14
C SER A 473 -4.53 46.80 -6.92
N GLY A 474 -5.33 46.37 -5.95
CA GLY A 474 -5.61 44.93 -5.71
C GLY A 474 -6.77 44.39 -6.54
N SER A 475 -7.17 43.15 -6.25
CA SER A 475 -8.29 42.46 -6.91
C SER A 475 -9.28 41.83 -5.93
N VAL A 476 -10.50 41.58 -6.39
CA VAL A 476 -11.41 40.62 -5.76
C VAL A 476 -11.72 39.49 -6.74
N THR A 477 -11.55 38.26 -6.28
CA THR A 477 -11.77 37.05 -7.07
C THR A 477 -12.95 36.27 -6.50
N PHE A 478 -13.91 35.94 -7.36
CA PHE A 478 -15.02 35.04 -7.03
C PHE A 478 -14.63 33.63 -7.47
N GLY A 479 -14.19 32.82 -6.50
CA GLY A 479 -13.56 31.51 -6.69
C GLY A 479 -14.53 30.33 -6.74
N GLY A 480 -15.76 30.51 -6.26
CA GLY A 480 -16.79 29.45 -6.26
C GLY A 480 -17.81 29.51 -5.13
N ALA A 481 -17.81 30.61 -4.36
CA ALA A 481 -18.85 30.88 -3.36
C ALA A 481 -20.14 31.36 -4.02
N ASP A 482 -21.28 31.06 -3.38
CA ASP A 482 -22.54 31.74 -3.65
C ASP A 482 -22.56 33.05 -2.86
N VAL A 483 -22.40 34.17 -3.55
CA VAL A 483 -22.15 35.46 -2.92
C VAL A 483 -23.29 36.43 -3.20
N HIS A 484 -23.88 36.98 -2.14
CA HIS A 484 -24.78 38.12 -2.18
C HIS A 484 -24.07 39.34 -1.55
N LEU A 485 -23.97 40.42 -2.30
CA LEU A 485 -23.29 41.65 -1.90
C LEU A 485 -24.24 42.82 -1.99
N LYS A 486 -24.35 43.64 -0.93
CA LYS A 486 -25.20 44.83 -0.90
C LYS A 486 -24.50 46.02 -0.24
N GLY A 487 -24.49 47.16 -0.93
CA GLY A 487 -23.97 48.42 -0.40
C GLY A 487 -24.86 49.62 -0.73
N GLY A 488 -24.86 50.65 0.12
CA GLY A 488 -25.55 51.91 -0.14
C GLY A 488 -25.00 52.66 -1.37
N THR A 489 -23.69 52.57 -1.58
CA THR A 489 -22.95 53.14 -2.70
C THR A 489 -22.61 52.08 -3.76
N ALA A 490 -22.09 50.92 -3.36
CA ALA A 490 -21.66 49.86 -4.28
C ALA A 490 -21.66 48.47 -3.63
N ALA A 491 -21.98 47.42 -4.39
CA ALA A 491 -21.71 46.06 -3.99
C ALA A 491 -20.19 45.78 -3.96
N VAL A 492 -19.50 46.11 -5.05
CA VAL A 492 -18.05 45.96 -5.20
C VAL A 492 -17.48 47.18 -5.91
N THR A 493 -16.44 47.79 -5.37
CA THR A 493 -15.73 48.90 -6.02
C THR A 493 -14.32 49.09 -5.46
N GLY A 494 -13.54 49.96 -6.09
CA GLY A 494 -12.23 50.39 -5.59
C GLY A 494 -11.07 49.43 -5.89
N PHE A 495 -11.23 48.46 -6.80
CA PHE A 495 -10.14 47.60 -7.23
C PHE A 495 -9.46 48.12 -8.51
N ALA A 496 -8.39 47.46 -8.96
CA ALA A 496 -7.67 47.83 -10.18
C ALA A 496 -8.61 47.92 -11.40
N SER A 497 -8.37 48.90 -12.28
CA SER A 497 -9.21 49.09 -13.47
C SER A 497 -9.17 47.89 -14.43
N THR A 498 -8.05 47.17 -14.44
CA THR A 498 -7.82 45.96 -15.23
C THR A 498 -7.67 44.78 -14.28
N ASN A 499 -8.46 43.74 -14.46
CA ASN A 499 -8.46 42.52 -13.62
C ASN A 499 -8.67 42.76 -12.11
N GLY A 500 -9.21 43.91 -11.69
CA GLY A 500 -9.51 44.17 -10.27
C GLY A 500 -10.76 43.46 -9.77
N VAL A 501 -11.63 42.97 -10.65
CA VAL A 501 -12.75 42.10 -10.30
C VAL A 501 -12.69 40.90 -11.22
N VAL A 502 -12.44 39.72 -10.66
CA VAL A 502 -12.17 38.50 -11.41
C VAL A 502 -13.26 37.47 -11.11
N ILE A 503 -13.86 36.95 -12.17
CA ILE A 503 -14.70 35.75 -12.11
C ILE A 503 -13.79 34.59 -12.49
N ALA A 504 -13.37 33.78 -11.51
CA ALA A 504 -12.27 32.83 -11.67
C ALA A 504 -12.56 31.75 -12.71
N ASP A 505 -13.82 31.31 -12.77
CA ASP A 505 -14.31 30.35 -13.75
C ASP A 505 -15.58 30.91 -14.42
N PRO A 506 -15.48 31.58 -15.57
CA PRO A 506 -16.65 32.16 -16.23
C PRO A 506 -17.61 31.12 -16.80
N VAL A 507 -17.25 29.83 -16.80
CA VAL A 507 -18.15 28.74 -17.23
C VAL A 507 -19.16 28.42 -16.13
N THR A 508 -18.72 28.37 -14.87
CA THR A 508 -19.57 28.00 -13.75
C THR A 508 -19.94 29.15 -12.83
N THR A 509 -19.16 30.22 -12.80
CA THR A 509 -19.41 31.39 -11.94
C THR A 509 -19.86 32.56 -12.81
N PHE A 510 -21.01 33.16 -12.47
CA PHE A 510 -21.57 34.27 -13.24
C PHE A 510 -22.30 35.29 -12.34
N ILE A 511 -22.44 36.51 -12.86
CA ILE A 511 -23.19 37.57 -12.20
C ILE A 511 -24.67 37.36 -12.53
N GLU A 512 -25.43 36.83 -11.56
CA GLU A 512 -26.88 36.65 -11.64
C GLU A 512 -27.60 38.00 -11.49
N LEU A 513 -27.14 38.82 -10.55
CA LEU A 513 -27.66 40.17 -10.30
C LEU A 513 -26.49 41.18 -10.26
N PRO A 514 -26.60 42.35 -10.91
CA PRO A 514 -27.68 42.75 -11.82
C PRO A 514 -27.68 41.88 -13.09
N ALA A 515 -28.87 41.67 -13.67
CA ALA A 515 -28.98 40.93 -14.93
C ALA A 515 -28.14 41.59 -16.02
N SER A 516 -27.34 40.80 -16.75
CA SER A 516 -26.34 41.30 -17.71
C SER A 516 -25.26 42.21 -17.11
N GLY A 517 -25.05 42.14 -15.80
CA GLY A 517 -23.98 42.85 -15.11
C GLY A 517 -22.59 42.39 -15.56
N LYS A 518 -21.61 43.27 -15.40
CA LYS A 518 -20.22 43.03 -15.82
C LYS A 518 -19.22 43.42 -14.74
N ALA A 519 -18.19 42.60 -14.57
CA ALA A 519 -16.98 42.97 -13.85
C ALA A 519 -16.13 43.89 -14.76
N GLN A 520 -16.06 45.19 -14.43
CA GLN A 520 -15.38 46.17 -15.28
C GLN A 520 -14.89 47.39 -14.48
N ASN A 521 -13.67 47.84 -14.77
CA ASN A 521 -13.05 49.02 -14.14
C ASN A 521 -13.05 48.92 -12.60
N GLY A 522 -12.64 47.77 -12.07
CA GLY A 522 -12.50 47.56 -10.62
C GLY A 522 -13.80 47.52 -9.83
N ALA A 523 -14.95 47.30 -10.50
CA ALA A 523 -16.27 47.24 -9.88
C ALA A 523 -17.19 46.24 -10.60
N ILE A 524 -18.29 45.85 -9.94
CA ILE A 524 -19.44 45.22 -10.62
C ILE A 524 -20.37 46.33 -11.11
N ARG A 525 -20.74 46.28 -12.39
CA ARG A 525 -21.57 47.28 -13.06
C ARG A 525 -22.85 46.68 -13.62
N ASP A 526 -23.91 47.48 -13.64
CA ASP A 526 -25.15 47.14 -14.33
C ASP A 526 -25.01 47.22 -15.86
N SER A 527 -26.07 46.87 -16.59
CA SER A 527 -26.10 46.89 -18.05
C SER A 527 -25.93 48.29 -18.67
N GLY A 528 -26.15 49.36 -17.89
CA GLY A 528 -25.90 50.74 -18.26
C GLY A 528 -24.47 51.22 -17.98
N GLY A 529 -23.62 50.38 -17.37
CA GLY A 529 -22.26 50.72 -16.97
C GLY A 529 -22.16 51.48 -15.64
N ASN A 530 -23.26 51.65 -14.89
CA ASN A 530 -23.22 52.24 -13.56
C ASN A 530 -22.73 51.22 -12.53
N ILE A 531 -22.11 51.67 -11.44
CA ILE A 531 -21.71 50.77 -10.35
C ILE A 531 -22.96 50.19 -9.70
N ALA A 532 -23.03 48.85 -9.63
CA ALA A 532 -24.15 48.15 -9.04
C ALA A 532 -24.10 48.28 -7.51
N LYS A 533 -25.25 48.58 -6.89
CA LYS A 533 -25.40 48.63 -5.43
C LYS A 533 -25.64 47.26 -4.80
N GLU A 534 -26.10 46.32 -5.61
CA GLU A 534 -26.38 44.95 -5.22
C GLU A 534 -25.84 44.03 -6.29
N ALA A 535 -25.17 42.96 -5.88
CA ALA A 535 -24.68 41.93 -6.78
C ALA A 535 -24.94 40.54 -6.20
N ARG A 536 -25.35 39.61 -7.07
CA ARG A 536 -25.40 38.18 -6.75
C ARG A 536 -24.51 37.45 -7.73
N ILE A 537 -23.52 36.75 -7.20
CA ILE A 537 -22.60 35.93 -7.95
C ILE A 537 -22.95 34.50 -7.60
N LYS A 538 -23.35 33.73 -8.61
CA LYS A 538 -23.72 32.33 -8.46
C LYS A 538 -22.64 31.46 -9.04
N SER A 539 -22.37 30.36 -8.36
CA SER A 539 -21.54 29.30 -8.90
C SER A 539 -22.37 28.04 -9.13
N TYR A 540 -22.38 27.52 -10.35
CA TYR A 540 -22.94 26.21 -10.63
C TYR A 540 -22.11 25.14 -9.93
N LEU A 541 -22.81 24.19 -9.34
CA LEU A 541 -22.24 22.99 -8.76
C LEU A 541 -22.07 21.96 -9.89
N TYR A 542 -20.93 21.29 -9.97
CA TYR A 542 -20.77 20.13 -10.83
C TYR A 542 -21.63 19.00 -10.28
N GLU A 543 -22.23 18.18 -11.14
CA GLU A 543 -22.99 16.99 -10.76
C GLU A 543 -22.05 15.85 -10.30
N LEU A 544 -21.10 16.19 -9.45
CA LEU A 544 -20.09 15.34 -8.84
C LEU A 544 -20.06 15.66 -7.35
N TRP A 545 -20.07 14.65 -6.50
CA TRP A 545 -19.97 14.79 -5.05
C TRP A 545 -18.83 13.94 -4.53
N ILE A 546 -18.03 14.52 -3.64
CA ILE A 546 -16.96 13.84 -2.93
C ILE A 546 -17.21 13.99 -1.44
N ASP A 547 -17.38 12.87 -0.75
CA ASP A 547 -17.66 12.79 0.70
C ASP A 547 -18.84 13.67 1.12
N GLY A 548 -19.92 13.62 0.33
CA GLY A 548 -21.14 14.41 0.53
C GLY A 548 -21.06 15.88 0.10
N VAL A 549 -19.87 16.38 -0.22
CA VAL A 549 -19.67 17.76 -0.69
C VAL A 549 -19.80 17.79 -2.22
N LYS A 550 -20.75 18.58 -2.72
CA LYS A 550 -20.88 18.79 -4.18
C LYS A 550 -19.69 19.61 -4.69
N VAL A 551 -19.05 19.13 -5.76
CA VAL A 551 -17.88 19.78 -6.35
C VAL A 551 -18.32 21.07 -7.03
N ASN A 552 -17.53 22.13 -6.91
CA ASN A 552 -17.75 23.44 -7.51
C ASN A 552 -16.42 24.08 -7.90
N SER A 553 -16.42 25.28 -8.46
CA SER A 553 -15.19 25.94 -8.90
C SER A 553 -14.19 26.22 -7.78
N GLY A 554 -14.64 26.30 -6.53
CA GLY A 554 -13.79 26.58 -5.37
C GLY A 554 -13.08 25.35 -4.81
N ASN A 555 -13.74 24.19 -4.80
CA ASN A 555 -13.15 22.96 -4.28
C ASN A 555 -12.56 22.04 -5.35
N LYS A 556 -12.85 22.25 -6.65
CA LYS A 556 -12.41 21.36 -7.74
C LYS A 556 -10.90 21.11 -7.75
N ASN A 557 -10.07 22.07 -7.34
CA ASN A 557 -8.61 21.96 -7.38
C ASN A 557 -8.03 21.23 -6.15
N SER A 558 -8.83 21.00 -5.10
CA SER A 558 -8.37 20.39 -3.85
C SER A 558 -9.53 19.73 -3.11
N LEU A 559 -9.83 18.49 -3.48
CA LEU A 559 -10.82 17.63 -2.84
C LEU A 559 -10.12 16.72 -1.84
N LEU A 560 -10.74 16.50 -0.66
CA LEU A 560 -10.17 15.69 0.45
C LEU A 560 -8.73 16.11 0.84
N GLY A 561 -8.49 17.41 0.95
CA GLY A 561 -7.16 17.94 1.31
C GLY A 561 -6.11 17.76 0.21
N GLY A 562 -6.53 17.81 -1.06
CA GLY A 562 -5.65 17.72 -2.23
C GLY A 562 -5.41 16.29 -2.73
N ALA A 563 -6.12 15.28 -2.20
CA ALA A 563 -6.00 13.90 -2.65
C ALA A 563 -6.62 13.68 -4.05
N MET A 564 -7.59 14.52 -4.42
CA MET A 564 -8.23 14.51 -5.73
C MET A 564 -8.38 15.93 -6.24
N PHE A 565 -8.41 16.08 -7.56
CA PHE A 565 -8.88 17.30 -8.21
C PHE A 565 -9.70 16.95 -9.45
N TYR A 566 -10.62 17.83 -9.80
CA TYR A 566 -11.53 17.69 -10.92
C TYR A 566 -11.25 18.77 -11.96
N ASP A 567 -10.88 18.35 -13.17
CA ASP A 567 -10.80 19.21 -14.35
C ASP A 567 -12.14 19.21 -15.08
N PRO A 568 -12.92 20.32 -15.01
CA PRO A 568 -14.22 20.41 -15.67
C PRO A 568 -14.10 20.56 -17.19
N ALA A 569 -12.95 20.98 -17.74
CA ALA A 569 -12.78 21.16 -19.18
C ALA A 569 -12.70 19.81 -19.90
N THR A 570 -12.02 18.84 -19.30
CA THR A 570 -11.92 17.47 -19.80
C THR A 570 -12.92 16.53 -19.15
N LYS A 571 -13.62 16.97 -18.09
CA LYS A 571 -14.44 16.14 -17.21
C LYS A 571 -13.63 15.01 -16.57
N THR A 572 -12.42 15.31 -16.12
CA THR A 572 -11.52 14.31 -15.53
C THR A 572 -11.42 14.52 -14.02
N LEU A 573 -11.74 13.50 -13.24
CA LEU A 573 -11.39 13.40 -11.83
C LEU A 573 -10.04 12.68 -11.72
N HIS A 574 -9.01 13.38 -11.26
CA HIS A 574 -7.68 12.83 -11.09
C HIS A 574 -7.47 12.36 -9.65
N LEU A 575 -6.96 11.14 -9.50
CA LEU A 575 -6.64 10.55 -8.21
C LEU A 575 -5.11 10.55 -8.00
N LEU A 576 -4.62 11.43 -7.13
CA LEU A 576 -3.20 11.84 -7.07
C LEU A 576 -2.27 10.93 -6.24
N LYS A 577 -2.70 9.73 -5.86
CA LYS A 577 -1.99 8.77 -4.97
C LYS A 577 -2.06 9.12 -3.48
N LYS A 578 -3.19 8.76 -2.85
CA LYS A 578 -3.40 8.72 -1.39
C LYS A 578 -4.63 7.88 -1.08
N ASP A 579 -4.60 7.09 -0.01
CA ASP A 579 -5.81 6.46 0.52
C ASP A 579 -6.79 7.55 0.98
N CYS A 580 -8.04 7.42 0.55
CA CYS A 580 -9.11 8.37 0.82
C CYS A 580 -10.17 7.71 1.69
N TRP A 581 -10.52 8.40 2.77
CA TRP A 581 -11.55 7.95 3.70
C TRP A 581 -12.70 8.95 3.70
N ALA A 582 -13.93 8.45 3.72
CA ALA A 582 -15.08 9.29 4.03
C ALA A 582 -14.91 9.89 5.43
N THR A 583 -15.01 11.20 5.54
CA THR A 583 -14.99 11.92 6.83
C THR A 583 -16.40 12.04 7.41
N ASN A 584 -17.43 11.83 6.59
CA ASN A 584 -18.83 11.87 6.99
C ASN A 584 -19.46 10.47 7.02
N ALA A 585 -19.84 10.01 8.22
CA ALA A 585 -20.51 8.74 8.45
C ALA A 585 -21.88 8.61 7.76
N GLU A 586 -22.45 9.69 7.19
CA GLU A 586 -23.75 9.71 6.49
C GLU A 586 -23.65 9.90 4.96
N SER A 587 -22.46 10.19 4.40
CA SER A 587 -22.30 10.45 2.96
C SER A 587 -21.62 9.31 2.18
N VAL A 588 -22.00 9.13 0.91
CA VAL A 588 -21.25 8.29 -0.06
C VAL A 588 -19.98 9.04 -0.45
N LEU A 589 -18.85 8.33 -0.53
CA LEU A 589 -17.54 8.94 -0.77
C LEU A 589 -17.43 9.53 -2.18
N LEU A 590 -18.00 8.87 -3.19
CA LEU A 590 -18.01 9.36 -4.57
C LEU A 590 -19.38 9.15 -5.20
N ILE A 591 -20.03 10.22 -5.65
CA ILE A 591 -21.21 10.14 -6.51
C ILE A 591 -20.96 10.97 -7.76
N SER A 592 -21.16 10.39 -8.94
CA SER A 592 -21.10 11.13 -10.21
C SER A 592 -22.39 11.00 -11.01
N GLU A 593 -22.94 12.14 -11.38
CA GLU A 593 -23.96 12.34 -12.41
C GLU A 593 -23.40 13.15 -13.60
N VAL A 594 -22.07 13.35 -13.66
CA VAL A 594 -21.40 14.05 -14.78
C VAL A 594 -21.41 13.15 -16.03
N PRO A 595 -22.08 13.55 -17.13
CA PRO A 595 -22.10 12.74 -18.34
C PRO A 595 -20.72 12.68 -19.01
N GLY A 596 -20.17 11.47 -19.13
CA GLY A 596 -18.85 11.22 -19.72
C GLY A 596 -17.70 11.55 -18.77
N LEU A 597 -17.87 11.33 -17.46
CA LEU A 597 -16.80 11.50 -16.49
C LEU A 597 -15.63 10.55 -16.83
N THR A 598 -14.40 11.07 -16.79
CA THR A 598 -13.19 10.24 -16.74
C THR A 598 -12.65 10.24 -15.32
N VAL A 599 -12.37 9.07 -14.75
CA VAL A 599 -11.63 8.91 -13.50
C VAL A 599 -10.25 8.39 -13.87
N GLU A 600 -9.22 9.24 -13.72
CA GLU A 600 -7.84 8.90 -14.05
C GLU A 600 -7.07 8.48 -12.79
N VAL A 601 -6.50 7.27 -12.86
CA VAL A 601 -5.78 6.62 -11.78
C VAL A 601 -4.31 6.43 -12.18
N THR A 602 -3.38 7.16 -11.56
CA THR A 602 -1.95 7.08 -11.90
C THR A 602 -1.10 6.33 -10.87
N GLY A 603 -1.73 5.75 -9.85
CA GLY A 603 -1.09 4.97 -8.78
C GLY A 603 -2.08 4.09 -8.03
N SER A 604 -1.72 3.56 -6.87
CA SER A 604 -2.66 2.81 -6.03
C SER A 604 -3.44 3.76 -5.12
N VAL A 605 -4.77 3.70 -5.15
CA VAL A 605 -5.70 4.56 -4.40
C VAL A 605 -6.79 3.69 -3.78
N ASN A 606 -6.86 3.66 -2.46
CA ASN A 606 -7.97 3.04 -1.76
C ASN A 606 -9.04 4.10 -1.42
N LEU A 607 -10.26 3.89 -1.91
CA LEU A 607 -11.47 4.57 -1.48
C LEU A 607 -12.17 3.69 -0.45
N SER A 608 -12.26 4.17 0.79
CA SER A 608 -12.94 3.43 1.86
C SER A 608 -13.82 4.34 2.71
N ASP A 609 -14.95 3.82 3.19
CA ASP A 609 -15.83 4.54 4.11
C ASP A 609 -15.37 4.36 5.58
N PHE A 610 -15.92 5.15 6.48
CA PHE A 610 -15.63 5.18 7.92
C PHE A 610 -15.64 3.78 8.56
N THR A 611 -14.57 3.43 9.29
CA THR A 611 -14.47 2.16 10.03
C THR A 611 -15.26 2.27 11.34
N LEU A 612 -16.45 1.67 11.42
CA LEU A 612 -17.23 1.63 12.66
C LEU A 612 -16.61 0.68 13.68
N SER A 613 -16.08 1.22 14.77
CA SER A 613 -15.65 0.45 15.96
C SER A 613 -16.82 0.16 16.93
N GLY A 614 -18.06 0.08 16.45
CA GLY A 614 -19.27 -0.04 17.27
C GLY A 614 -20.23 -1.14 16.78
N SER A 615 -20.86 -1.83 17.74
CA SER A 615 -21.73 -3.00 17.60
C SER A 615 -23.09 -2.74 16.93
N GLY A 616 -23.15 -1.94 15.87
CA GLY A 616 -24.36 -1.79 15.05
C GLY A 616 -24.53 -2.99 14.12
N SER A 617 -25.75 -3.49 13.94
CA SER A 617 -26.01 -4.58 12.99
C SER A 617 -25.80 -4.08 11.55
N TYR A 618 -25.02 -4.81 10.75
CA TYR A 618 -24.72 -4.45 9.34
C TYR A 618 -26.00 -4.23 8.49
N THR A 619 -27.14 -4.76 8.95
CA THR A 619 -28.48 -4.64 8.34
C THR A 619 -29.16 -3.28 8.51
N GLU A 620 -28.99 -2.59 9.64
CA GLU A 620 -29.61 -1.27 9.87
C GLU A 620 -28.93 -0.15 9.06
N TRP A 621 -27.66 -0.33 8.67
CA TRP A 621 -26.88 0.69 7.96
C TRP A 621 -27.09 0.65 6.44
N CYS A 622 -27.42 -0.51 5.88
CA CYS A 622 -27.76 -0.65 4.47
C CYS A 622 -29.01 0.16 4.07
N GLU A 623 -29.88 0.50 5.03
CA GLU A 623 -31.04 1.37 4.80
C GLU A 623 -30.68 2.85 4.69
N LYS A 624 -29.52 3.28 5.20
CA LYS A 624 -29.05 4.68 5.17
C LYS A 624 -27.90 4.93 4.19
N LYS A 625 -27.03 3.94 3.94
CA LYS A 625 -25.87 4.03 3.05
C LYS A 625 -25.72 2.78 2.17
N PRO A 626 -26.05 2.87 0.87
CA PRO A 626 -26.04 1.68 0.00
C PRO A 626 -24.68 1.38 -0.65
N CYS A 627 -23.72 2.31 -0.67
CA CYS A 627 -22.47 2.19 -1.46
C CYS A 627 -21.32 3.09 -1.00
N THR A 628 -20.08 2.75 -1.41
CA THR A 628 -18.89 3.62 -1.26
C THR A 628 -18.77 4.57 -2.45
N ALA A 629 -19.07 4.09 -3.65
CA ALA A 629 -19.09 4.88 -4.87
C ALA A 629 -20.33 4.56 -5.72
N GLU A 630 -20.91 5.58 -6.35
CA GLU A 630 -22.07 5.48 -7.23
C GLU A 630 -21.85 6.27 -8.53
N PHE A 631 -21.99 5.59 -9.67
CA PHE A 631 -21.91 6.18 -11.00
C PHE A 631 -23.31 6.17 -11.64
N ARG A 632 -23.92 7.35 -11.74
CA ARG A 632 -25.27 7.58 -12.28
C ARG A 632 -25.28 8.09 -13.72
N ALA A 633 -24.12 8.36 -14.28
CA ALA A 633 -23.92 8.74 -15.67
C ALA A 633 -22.69 8.02 -16.24
N ASP A 634 -22.60 7.95 -17.57
CA ASP A 634 -21.51 7.25 -18.27
C ASP A 634 -20.15 7.71 -17.74
N THR A 635 -19.35 6.75 -17.26
CA THR A 635 -18.07 6.99 -16.59
C THR A 635 -17.01 6.04 -17.14
N THR A 636 -15.81 6.56 -17.39
CA THR A 636 -14.63 5.77 -17.77
C THR A 636 -13.58 5.84 -16.67
N ILE A 637 -13.13 4.68 -16.18
CA ILE A 637 -11.97 4.56 -15.30
C ILE A 637 -10.77 4.18 -16.17
N THR A 638 -9.69 4.96 -16.09
CA THR A 638 -8.49 4.83 -16.92
C THR A 638 -7.23 5.20 -16.16
N GLY A 639 -6.08 5.05 -16.81
CA GLY A 639 -4.75 5.26 -16.24
C GLY A 639 -4.23 3.96 -15.61
N GLY A 640 -2.94 3.68 -15.78
CA GLY A 640 -2.31 2.41 -15.35
C GLY A 640 -2.19 2.18 -13.84
N GLY A 641 -3.00 2.87 -13.03
CA GLY A 641 -3.07 2.75 -11.58
C GLY A 641 -4.10 1.72 -11.09
N HIS A 642 -4.14 1.54 -9.77
CA HIS A 642 -5.04 0.62 -9.09
C HIS A 642 -6.00 1.39 -8.17
N LEU A 643 -7.28 1.39 -8.50
CA LEU A 643 -8.37 1.96 -7.71
C LEU A 643 -9.10 0.85 -6.96
N SER A 644 -8.94 0.82 -5.64
CA SER A 644 -9.67 -0.11 -4.78
C SER A 644 -10.81 0.62 -4.06
N ILE A 645 -12.05 0.16 -4.23
CA ILE A 645 -13.25 0.71 -3.60
C ILE A 645 -13.80 -0.33 -2.64
N ASN A 646 -13.60 -0.09 -1.35
CA ASN A 646 -13.81 -1.08 -0.30
C ASN A 646 -14.92 -0.68 0.70
N GLN A 647 -15.37 -1.63 1.50
CA GLN A 647 -16.37 -1.54 2.61
C GLN A 647 -17.85 -1.69 2.21
N PHE A 648 -18.30 -0.99 1.18
CA PHE A 648 -19.66 -1.08 0.65
C PHE A 648 -19.63 -1.30 -0.86
N PRO A 649 -20.75 -1.75 -1.48
CA PRO A 649 -20.80 -1.96 -2.93
C PRO A 649 -20.37 -0.74 -3.74
N THR A 650 -19.79 -1.00 -4.91
CA THR A 650 -19.72 0.00 -5.99
C THR A 650 -20.95 -0.16 -6.87
N LEU A 651 -21.69 0.93 -7.07
CA LEU A 651 -22.95 0.91 -7.81
C LEU A 651 -22.84 1.66 -9.14
N VAL A 652 -23.46 1.09 -10.17
CA VAL A 652 -23.71 1.74 -11.45
C VAL A 652 -25.22 1.77 -11.66
N THR A 653 -25.78 2.95 -11.80
CA THR A 653 -27.23 3.18 -11.74
C THR A 653 -27.71 4.09 -12.87
N ASN A 654 -29.03 4.23 -13.01
CA ASN A 654 -29.71 5.08 -13.99
C ASN A 654 -29.41 4.69 -15.45
N GLY A 655 -29.13 3.42 -15.71
CA GLY A 655 -28.77 2.94 -17.05
C GLY A 655 -27.40 3.39 -17.53
N ALA A 656 -26.55 3.91 -16.65
CA ALA A 656 -25.21 4.36 -16.98
C ALA A 656 -24.31 3.21 -17.45
N THR A 657 -23.30 3.55 -18.24
CA THR A 657 -22.21 2.65 -18.63
C THR A 657 -20.96 2.97 -17.83
N LEU A 658 -20.45 1.99 -17.09
CA LEU A 658 -19.11 2.05 -16.51
C LEU A 658 -18.12 1.36 -17.45
N THR A 659 -17.10 2.08 -17.90
CA THR A 659 -16.01 1.55 -18.73
C THR A 659 -14.72 1.49 -17.92
N VAL A 660 -14.01 0.36 -17.96
CA VAL A 660 -12.66 0.21 -17.35
C VAL A 660 -11.66 -0.06 -18.47
N ASP A 661 -10.74 0.86 -18.73
CA ASP A 661 -9.83 0.82 -19.88
C ASP A 661 -8.44 1.41 -19.52
N GLY A 662 -7.52 1.49 -20.49
CA GLY A 662 -6.24 2.20 -20.34
C GLY A 662 -5.34 1.65 -19.24
N ASP A 663 -5.30 0.33 -19.10
CA ASP A 663 -4.54 -0.43 -18.10
C ASP A 663 -4.94 -0.19 -16.63
N ALA A 664 -6.08 0.48 -16.38
CA ALA A 664 -6.58 0.70 -15.04
C ALA A 664 -7.04 -0.59 -14.37
N TYR A 665 -6.76 -0.71 -13.06
CA TYR A 665 -7.29 -1.77 -12.22
C TYR A 665 -8.38 -1.22 -11.30
N LEU A 666 -9.61 -1.69 -11.45
CA LEU A 666 -10.71 -1.43 -10.53
C LEU A 666 -10.95 -2.67 -9.65
N ASP A 667 -10.78 -2.51 -8.33
CA ASP A 667 -11.05 -3.55 -7.33
C ASP A 667 -12.20 -3.12 -6.42
N CYS A 668 -13.36 -3.78 -6.53
CA CYS A 668 -14.55 -3.45 -5.76
C CYS A 668 -14.84 -4.51 -4.69
N GLY A 669 -14.44 -4.25 -3.43
CA GLY A 669 -14.58 -5.18 -2.31
C GLY A 669 -15.69 -4.80 -1.32
N SER A 670 -16.61 -5.72 -1.03
CA SER A 670 -17.75 -5.45 -0.14
C SER A 670 -18.30 -6.70 0.56
N PRO A 671 -18.80 -6.59 1.80
CA PRO A 671 -19.51 -7.68 2.47
C PRO A 671 -20.83 -8.11 1.81
N THR A 672 -21.35 -7.37 0.81
CA THR A 672 -22.58 -7.73 0.11
C THR A 672 -22.33 -7.99 -1.38
N TYR A 673 -22.23 -6.93 -2.19
CA TYR A 673 -21.97 -6.99 -3.63
C TYR A 673 -20.69 -6.25 -3.95
N GLY A 674 -19.80 -6.80 -4.77
CA GLY A 674 -18.58 -6.12 -5.20
C GLY A 674 -18.88 -4.94 -6.12
N LEU A 675 -19.08 -5.22 -7.40
CA LEU A 675 -19.48 -4.27 -8.44
C LEU A 675 -20.87 -4.62 -8.97
N LYS A 676 -21.82 -3.70 -8.83
CA LYS A 676 -23.23 -3.98 -9.09
C LYS A 676 -23.93 -2.93 -9.96
N GLY A 677 -24.61 -3.39 -11.01
CA GLY A 677 -25.57 -2.60 -11.77
C GLY A 677 -26.99 -2.64 -11.19
N ASP A 678 -27.87 -1.79 -11.75
CA ASP A 678 -29.29 -1.68 -11.38
C ASP A 678 -30.27 -2.48 -12.26
N GLY A 679 -29.76 -3.33 -13.15
CA GLY A 679 -30.51 -4.11 -14.15
C GLY A 679 -30.67 -3.41 -15.49
N THR A 680 -30.38 -2.11 -15.57
CA THR A 680 -30.40 -1.32 -16.81
C THR A 680 -29.01 -0.82 -17.23
N SER A 681 -28.12 -0.69 -16.25
CA SER A 681 -26.74 -0.21 -16.41
C SER A 681 -25.84 -1.22 -17.09
N LYS A 682 -24.72 -0.78 -17.66
CA LYS A 682 -23.77 -1.62 -18.41
C LYS A 682 -22.37 -1.55 -17.82
N LEU A 683 -21.62 -2.64 -17.99
CA LEU A 683 -20.18 -2.69 -17.70
C LEU A 683 -19.43 -2.97 -19.01
N VAL A 684 -18.43 -2.18 -19.32
CA VAL A 684 -17.52 -2.38 -20.46
C VAL A 684 -16.10 -2.52 -19.91
N VAL A 685 -15.39 -3.57 -20.30
CA VAL A 685 -13.98 -3.79 -19.93
C VAL A 685 -13.15 -3.80 -21.21
N GLY A 686 -12.24 -2.83 -21.33
CA GLY A 686 -11.26 -2.70 -22.40
C GLY A 686 -9.91 -3.30 -22.01
N ARG A 687 -8.85 -2.50 -22.11
CA ARG A 687 -7.49 -2.88 -21.68
C ARG A 687 -7.29 -2.83 -20.15
N GLY A 688 -8.33 -2.49 -19.40
CA GLY A 688 -8.29 -2.47 -17.94
C GLY A 688 -8.61 -3.83 -17.31
N THR A 689 -8.70 -3.81 -15.98
CA THR A 689 -9.11 -4.93 -15.13
C THR A 689 -10.25 -4.49 -14.23
N ALA A 690 -11.36 -5.24 -14.23
CA ALA A 690 -12.47 -5.05 -13.31
C ALA A 690 -12.60 -6.29 -12.41
N GLU A 691 -12.37 -6.14 -11.12
CA GLU A 691 -12.57 -7.16 -10.09
C GLU A 691 -13.67 -6.73 -9.12
N GLY A 692 -14.55 -7.68 -8.78
CA GLY A 692 -15.55 -7.51 -7.74
C GLY A 692 -15.48 -8.67 -6.74
N ALA A 693 -15.50 -8.37 -5.45
CA ALA A 693 -15.52 -9.35 -4.37
C ALA A 693 -16.69 -9.06 -3.42
N GLY A 694 -17.75 -9.87 -3.50
CA GLY A 694 -18.95 -9.71 -2.68
C GLY A 694 -19.51 -11.03 -2.16
N ARG A 695 -19.97 -11.07 -0.89
CA ARG A 695 -20.49 -12.31 -0.28
C ARG A 695 -21.81 -12.79 -0.89
N LYS A 696 -22.64 -11.86 -1.39
CA LYS A 696 -23.90 -12.19 -2.08
C LYS A 696 -23.64 -12.43 -3.56
N ASP A 697 -22.86 -11.56 -4.20
CA ASP A 697 -22.45 -11.69 -5.60
C ASP A 697 -21.26 -10.76 -5.89
N ASN A 698 -20.52 -11.02 -6.97
CA ASN A 698 -19.24 -10.37 -7.25
C ASN A 698 -19.36 -9.22 -8.25
N ILE A 699 -19.61 -9.56 -9.53
CA ILE A 699 -19.92 -8.61 -10.61
C ILE A 699 -21.29 -9.01 -11.15
N CYS A 700 -22.31 -8.20 -10.91
CA CYS A 700 -23.70 -8.58 -11.23
C CYS A 700 -24.64 -7.40 -11.44
N GLY A 701 -25.89 -7.70 -11.82
CA GLY A 701 -26.94 -6.69 -11.92
C GLY A 701 -26.79 -5.75 -13.11
N PHE A 702 -25.96 -6.06 -14.10
CA PHE A 702 -25.89 -5.27 -15.32
C PHE A 702 -26.95 -5.74 -16.34
N ALA A 703 -27.38 -4.86 -17.24
CA ALA A 703 -28.12 -5.27 -18.43
C ALA A 703 -27.20 -6.02 -19.41
N ALA A 704 -25.94 -5.59 -19.49
CA ALA A 704 -24.91 -6.22 -20.30
C ALA A 704 -23.52 -5.99 -19.70
N ILE A 705 -22.66 -7.00 -19.85
CA ILE A 705 -21.22 -6.90 -19.62
C ILE A 705 -20.54 -7.11 -20.98
N THR A 706 -19.69 -6.20 -21.41
CA THR A 706 -19.05 -6.22 -22.73
C THR A 706 -17.54 -6.19 -22.58
N MET A 707 -16.85 -7.10 -23.27
CA MET A 707 -15.39 -7.08 -23.43
C MET A 707 -15.08 -6.38 -24.74
N LEU A 708 -14.38 -5.23 -24.69
CA LEU A 708 -14.13 -4.40 -25.88
C LEU A 708 -13.19 -5.10 -26.88
N TYR A 709 -12.23 -5.88 -26.36
CA TYR A 709 -11.29 -6.70 -27.12
C TYR A 709 -11.49 -8.17 -26.74
N PRO A 710 -12.48 -8.87 -27.30
CA PRO A 710 -12.87 -10.21 -26.83
C PRO A 710 -11.79 -11.28 -27.03
N GLU A 711 -10.85 -11.08 -27.96
CA GLU A 711 -9.69 -11.96 -28.16
C GLU A 711 -8.55 -11.67 -27.17
N GLU A 712 -8.58 -10.52 -26.49
CA GLU A 712 -7.55 -10.05 -25.56
C GLU A 712 -8.10 -9.80 -24.14
N THR A 713 -9.33 -10.22 -23.84
CA THR A 713 -9.98 -10.01 -22.55
C THR A 713 -10.58 -11.33 -22.06
N VAL A 714 -10.35 -11.69 -20.80
CA VAL A 714 -10.83 -12.95 -20.23
C VAL A 714 -11.46 -12.77 -18.86
N ILE A 715 -12.29 -13.74 -18.48
CA ILE A 715 -12.67 -13.94 -17.09
C ILE A 715 -11.58 -14.78 -16.43
N ASP A 716 -10.74 -14.11 -15.65
CA ASP A 716 -9.66 -14.73 -14.86
C ASP A 716 -10.24 -15.44 -13.63
N ARG A 717 -11.27 -14.83 -13.02
CA ARG A 717 -11.95 -15.40 -11.84
C ARG A 717 -13.45 -15.34 -12.03
N PRO A 718 -14.18 -16.45 -11.82
CA PRO A 718 -13.67 -17.80 -11.57
C PRO A 718 -13.01 -18.38 -12.84
N ASP A 719 -12.17 -19.40 -12.67
CA ASP A 719 -11.61 -20.13 -13.81
C ASP A 719 -12.76 -20.67 -14.69
N LYS A 720 -12.61 -20.53 -16.02
CA LYS A 720 -13.65 -20.83 -17.03
C LYS A 720 -14.99 -20.12 -16.78
N GLY A 721 -14.96 -18.98 -16.12
CA GLY A 721 -16.16 -18.19 -15.87
C GLY A 721 -16.82 -17.70 -17.15
N LYS A 722 -18.12 -17.41 -17.07
CA LYS A 722 -18.93 -16.92 -18.19
C LYS A 722 -19.84 -15.76 -17.77
N ILE A 723 -20.22 -14.92 -18.74
CA ILE A 723 -21.23 -13.88 -18.54
C ILE A 723 -22.62 -14.50 -18.74
N VAL A 724 -23.48 -14.41 -17.72
CA VAL A 724 -24.87 -14.89 -17.78
C VAL A 724 -25.78 -13.81 -17.20
N ASN A 725 -26.76 -13.35 -17.99
CA ASN A 725 -27.75 -12.34 -17.57
C ASN A 725 -27.12 -11.12 -16.89
N GLY A 726 -26.04 -10.59 -17.48
CA GLY A 726 -25.33 -9.42 -17.00
C GLY A 726 -24.63 -9.61 -15.65
N ALA A 727 -24.18 -10.83 -15.37
CA ALA A 727 -23.35 -11.15 -14.23
C ALA A 727 -22.25 -12.16 -14.59
N VAL A 728 -21.13 -12.12 -13.87
CA VAL A 728 -20.06 -13.11 -14.02
C VAL A 728 -20.38 -14.34 -13.16
N ARG A 729 -20.30 -15.53 -13.74
CA ARG A 729 -20.64 -16.81 -13.12
C ARG A 729 -19.56 -17.85 -13.34
N CYS A 730 -19.54 -18.87 -12.50
CA CYS A 730 -18.80 -20.11 -12.75
C CYS A 730 -19.31 -20.81 -14.02
N GLU A 731 -18.55 -21.77 -14.53
CA GLU A 731 -18.92 -22.56 -15.71
C GLU A 731 -20.30 -23.23 -15.58
N ASP A 732 -20.65 -23.70 -14.36
CA ASP A 732 -21.94 -24.30 -14.02
C ASP A 732 -23.09 -23.28 -13.84
N GLY A 733 -22.79 -21.98 -13.93
CA GLY A 733 -23.75 -20.89 -13.71
C GLY A 733 -23.91 -20.43 -12.25
N SER A 734 -23.19 -21.03 -11.30
CA SER A 734 -23.20 -20.62 -9.89
C SER A 734 -22.44 -19.30 -9.65
N ILE A 735 -22.66 -18.71 -8.47
CA ILE A 735 -21.97 -17.48 -8.04
C ILE A 735 -20.55 -17.84 -7.58
N PRO A 736 -19.50 -17.13 -8.04
CA PRO A 736 -18.13 -17.39 -7.59
C PRO A 736 -17.99 -17.15 -6.07
N LYS A 737 -17.28 -18.04 -5.36
CA LYS A 737 -17.20 -17.99 -3.88
C LYS A 737 -16.28 -16.90 -3.32
N THR A 738 -15.35 -16.38 -4.12
CA THR A 738 -14.30 -15.45 -3.67
C THR A 738 -14.41 -14.09 -4.35
N SER A 739 -14.18 -14.04 -5.66
CA SER A 739 -14.25 -12.84 -6.48
C SER A 739 -14.61 -13.21 -7.92
N ALA A 740 -15.03 -12.21 -8.68
CA ALA A 740 -15.08 -12.28 -10.13
C ALA A 740 -14.15 -11.22 -10.71
N ARG A 741 -13.34 -11.58 -11.69
CA ARG A 741 -12.38 -10.69 -12.35
C ARG A 741 -12.41 -10.85 -13.85
N ILE A 742 -12.60 -9.74 -14.55
CA ILE A 742 -12.43 -9.61 -15.98
C ILE A 742 -11.17 -8.77 -16.20
N LYS A 743 -10.22 -9.25 -17.01
CA LYS A 743 -8.97 -8.53 -17.27
C LYS A 743 -8.54 -8.65 -18.72
N HIS A 744 -7.73 -7.69 -19.16
CA HIS A 744 -6.95 -7.79 -20.38
C HIS A 744 -5.81 -8.81 -20.22
N MET A 745 -5.55 -9.60 -21.26
CA MET A 745 -4.40 -10.51 -21.35
C MET A 745 -3.24 -9.82 -22.05
N LYS A 746 -2.05 -9.92 -21.48
CA LYS A 746 -0.84 -9.38 -22.12
C LYS A 746 -0.32 -10.38 -23.15
N ASN A 747 -0.36 -10.02 -24.43
CA ASN A 747 0.20 -10.81 -25.52
C ASN A 747 1.72 -10.61 -25.62
N TYR A 748 2.48 -11.70 -25.76
CA TYR A 748 3.95 -11.63 -25.81
C TYR A 748 4.54 -11.65 -27.23
N GLY A 749 3.72 -11.80 -28.28
CA GLY A 749 4.26 -11.92 -29.65
C GLY A 749 4.98 -13.26 -29.90
N LEU A 750 4.58 -14.30 -29.17
CA LEU A 750 5.03 -15.68 -29.34
C LEU A 750 3.81 -16.57 -29.56
N HIS A 751 3.83 -17.44 -30.55
CA HIS A 751 2.82 -18.46 -30.78
C HIS A 751 3.44 -19.84 -30.68
N ILE A 752 2.70 -20.77 -30.05
CA ILE A 752 3.06 -22.18 -29.99
C ILE A 752 1.88 -23.02 -30.50
N CYS A 753 2.05 -23.77 -31.57
CA CYS A 753 0.96 -24.56 -32.20
C CYS A 753 -0.32 -23.73 -32.41
N SER A 754 -0.19 -22.55 -33.00
CA SER A 754 -1.26 -21.53 -33.16
C SER A 754 -1.82 -20.93 -31.85
N THR A 755 -1.33 -21.33 -30.68
CA THR A 755 -1.72 -20.76 -29.39
C THR A 755 -0.89 -19.52 -29.11
N GLN A 756 -1.53 -18.36 -29.05
CA GLN A 756 -0.89 -17.11 -28.62
C GLN A 756 -0.45 -17.25 -27.16
N VAL A 757 0.84 -17.01 -26.90
CA VAL A 757 1.38 -16.96 -25.53
C VAL A 757 1.02 -15.61 -24.92
N THR A 758 0.44 -15.68 -23.72
CA THR A 758 -0.06 -14.57 -22.92
C THR A 758 0.41 -14.71 -21.47
N ASP A 759 0.22 -13.69 -20.64
CA ASP A 759 0.46 -13.79 -19.19
C ASP A 759 -0.41 -14.86 -18.50
N TRP A 760 -1.48 -15.32 -19.15
CA TRP A 760 -2.38 -16.35 -18.63
C TRP A 760 -1.84 -17.77 -18.79
N ASN A 761 -1.29 -18.09 -19.97
CA ASN A 761 -0.80 -19.43 -20.29
C ASN A 761 0.72 -19.56 -20.30
N ALA A 762 1.47 -18.48 -20.01
CA ALA A 762 2.94 -18.53 -20.02
C ALA A 762 3.53 -19.65 -19.13
N SER A 763 2.88 -20.03 -18.02
CA SER A 763 3.37 -21.13 -17.17
C SER A 763 3.24 -22.52 -17.79
N ASP A 764 2.27 -22.71 -18.69
CA ASP A 764 1.98 -23.95 -19.41
C ASP A 764 1.15 -23.59 -20.66
N VAL A 765 1.82 -23.42 -21.80
CA VAL A 765 1.23 -22.76 -22.97
C VAL A 765 0.09 -23.56 -23.58
N LEU A 766 0.24 -24.88 -23.65
CA LEU A 766 -0.72 -25.80 -24.24
C LEU A 766 -1.55 -26.56 -23.18
N GLY A 767 -1.21 -26.41 -21.89
CA GLY A 767 -1.87 -27.16 -20.80
C GLY A 767 -1.39 -28.61 -20.67
N ASP A 768 -0.27 -28.96 -21.32
CA ASP A 768 0.31 -30.30 -21.37
C ASP A 768 1.68 -30.38 -20.66
N GLY A 769 2.20 -29.26 -20.17
CA GLY A 769 3.49 -29.15 -19.50
C GLY A 769 4.70 -29.17 -20.43
N VAL A 770 4.54 -29.16 -21.76
CA VAL A 770 5.65 -29.22 -22.73
C VAL A 770 6.36 -27.88 -22.85
N PHE A 771 5.60 -26.78 -22.88
CA PHE A 771 6.12 -25.44 -23.10
C PHE A 771 5.81 -24.50 -21.93
N ARG A 772 6.84 -23.80 -21.46
CA ARG A 772 6.71 -22.72 -20.48
C ARG A 772 7.48 -21.50 -20.97
N TYR A 773 6.83 -20.34 -20.98
CA TYR A 773 7.46 -19.06 -21.29
C TYR A 773 7.70 -18.24 -20.02
N ASP A 774 8.91 -17.72 -19.87
CA ASP A 774 9.30 -16.76 -18.85
C ASP A 774 9.46 -15.37 -19.51
N PRO A 775 8.46 -14.48 -19.34
CA PRO A 775 8.49 -13.16 -19.94
C PRO A 775 9.51 -12.20 -19.33
N ASP A 776 10.00 -12.46 -18.11
CA ASP A 776 10.97 -11.57 -17.46
C ASP A 776 12.38 -11.76 -18.04
N ASN A 777 12.67 -12.98 -18.53
CA ASN A 777 13.95 -13.35 -19.13
C ASN A 777 13.87 -13.61 -20.63
N ASN A 778 12.72 -13.33 -21.28
CA ASN A 778 12.42 -13.71 -22.66
C ASN A 778 12.84 -15.16 -22.97
N THR A 779 12.51 -16.11 -22.08
CA THR A 779 12.97 -17.50 -22.21
C THR A 779 11.82 -18.47 -22.36
N LEU A 780 11.77 -19.18 -23.49
CA LEU A 780 10.90 -20.32 -23.74
C LEU A 780 11.61 -21.62 -23.34
N TYR A 781 11.04 -22.38 -22.41
CA TYR A 781 11.51 -23.67 -21.96
C TYR A 781 10.75 -24.80 -22.65
N LEU A 782 11.49 -25.79 -23.15
CA LEU A 782 10.96 -27.02 -23.74
C LEU A 782 11.28 -28.20 -22.82
N MET A 783 10.26 -28.99 -22.51
CA MET A 783 10.32 -30.08 -21.54
C MET A 783 9.72 -31.39 -22.07
N GLY A 784 9.44 -31.47 -23.37
CA GLY A 784 8.86 -32.65 -24.01
C GLY A 784 8.73 -32.52 -25.52
N ASP A 785 8.15 -33.54 -26.13
CA ASP A 785 7.89 -33.60 -27.58
C ASP A 785 6.62 -32.85 -27.95
N CYS A 786 6.57 -32.31 -29.17
CA CYS A 786 5.40 -31.66 -29.74
C CYS A 786 5.27 -31.99 -31.23
N GLU A 787 4.03 -32.21 -31.68
CA GLU A 787 3.70 -32.52 -33.07
C GLU A 787 2.53 -31.65 -33.54
N ASP A 788 2.66 -31.03 -34.71
CA ASP A 788 1.62 -30.20 -35.35
C ASP A 788 1.47 -30.59 -36.84
N GLN A 789 0.29 -30.34 -37.41
CA GLN A 789 -0.08 -30.75 -38.78
C GLN A 789 -0.26 -29.59 -39.76
N MET A 790 -0.43 -28.35 -39.30
CA MET A 790 -0.85 -27.26 -40.18
C MET A 790 0.04 -26.02 -40.15
N PHE A 791 0.65 -25.68 -39.01
CA PHE A 791 1.33 -24.40 -38.84
C PHE A 791 2.68 -24.53 -38.14
N THR A 792 3.44 -23.43 -38.10
CA THR A 792 4.70 -23.34 -37.36
C THR A 792 4.50 -23.73 -35.89
N ILE A 793 5.38 -24.58 -35.35
CA ILE A 793 5.28 -25.00 -33.93
C ILE A 793 5.67 -23.86 -33.02
N ILE A 794 6.81 -23.19 -33.24
CA ILE A 794 7.23 -22.00 -32.48
C ILE A 794 7.39 -20.84 -33.46
N GLU A 795 6.54 -19.82 -33.35
CA GLU A 795 6.66 -18.57 -34.11
C GLU A 795 6.91 -17.41 -33.15
N SER A 796 8.02 -16.69 -33.31
CA SER A 796 8.38 -15.61 -32.39
C SER A 796 8.73 -14.29 -33.07
N TYR A 797 8.18 -13.22 -32.52
CA TYR A 797 8.50 -11.82 -32.82
C TYR A 797 9.28 -11.16 -31.68
N ILE A 798 9.72 -11.93 -30.69
CA ILE A 798 10.34 -11.45 -29.44
C ILE A 798 11.83 -11.19 -29.67
N PRO A 799 12.31 -9.94 -29.49
CA PRO A 799 13.74 -9.65 -29.54
C PRO A 799 14.50 -10.37 -28.42
N GLU A 800 15.62 -10.98 -28.78
CA GLU A 800 16.50 -11.71 -27.86
C GLU A 800 15.81 -12.88 -27.16
N LEU A 801 14.87 -13.56 -27.83
CA LEU A 801 14.25 -14.78 -27.31
C LEU A 801 15.31 -15.86 -27.05
N THR A 802 15.30 -16.46 -25.86
CA THR A 802 16.04 -17.68 -25.57
C THR A 802 15.11 -18.89 -25.63
N ILE A 803 15.45 -19.89 -26.44
CA ILE A 803 14.75 -21.17 -26.56
C ILE A 803 15.64 -22.22 -25.87
N SER A 804 15.23 -22.71 -24.71
CA SER A 804 16.01 -23.61 -23.86
C SER A 804 15.39 -25.01 -23.77
N ALA A 805 16.02 -26.01 -24.40
CA ALA A 805 15.64 -27.41 -24.27
C ALA A 805 16.18 -27.99 -22.95
N LEU A 806 15.31 -28.14 -21.94
CA LEU A 806 15.68 -28.66 -20.63
C LEU A 806 15.75 -30.19 -20.59
N GLN A 807 15.07 -30.85 -21.52
CA GLN A 807 15.06 -32.29 -21.72
C GLN A 807 15.26 -32.60 -23.20
N ASP A 808 15.52 -33.87 -23.51
CA ASP A 808 15.48 -34.31 -24.90
C ASP A 808 14.06 -34.08 -25.44
N SER A 809 13.95 -33.40 -26.58
CA SER A 809 12.67 -32.93 -27.11
C SER A 809 12.68 -32.95 -28.63
N THR A 810 11.55 -33.36 -29.21
CA THR A 810 11.33 -33.44 -30.64
C THR A 810 10.18 -32.52 -31.02
N LEU A 811 10.43 -31.57 -31.92
CA LEU A 811 9.41 -30.75 -32.55
C LEU A 811 9.21 -31.23 -33.99
N ASN A 812 8.08 -31.88 -34.23
CA ASN A 812 7.79 -32.52 -35.50
C ASN A 812 6.62 -31.86 -36.23
N LEU A 813 6.91 -31.13 -37.30
CA LEU A 813 5.88 -30.59 -38.18
C LEU A 813 5.58 -31.60 -39.30
N LEU A 814 4.35 -32.12 -39.36
CA LEU A 814 3.96 -33.14 -40.33
C LEU A 814 3.90 -32.60 -41.78
N ASP A 815 4.20 -33.49 -42.73
CA ASP A 815 4.57 -33.28 -44.15
C ASP A 815 3.69 -32.37 -45.03
N TYR A 816 2.52 -31.93 -44.56
CA TYR A 816 1.55 -31.18 -45.37
C TYR A 816 1.65 -29.65 -45.23
N GLY A 817 2.45 -29.13 -44.29
CA GLY A 817 2.63 -27.68 -44.07
C GLY A 817 3.78 -27.05 -44.85
N MET A 818 3.63 -25.79 -45.27
CA MET A 818 4.72 -24.92 -45.75
C MET A 818 5.48 -24.21 -44.61
N GLY A 819 5.25 -24.60 -43.35
CA GLY A 819 5.81 -23.95 -42.17
C GLY A 819 7.18 -24.45 -41.74
N SER A 820 7.75 -23.78 -40.73
CA SER A 820 8.98 -24.18 -40.03
C SER A 820 8.60 -24.84 -38.69
N ALA A 821 9.44 -25.70 -38.12
CA ALA A 821 9.24 -26.10 -36.72
C ALA A 821 9.48 -24.90 -35.78
N ILE A 822 10.52 -24.12 -36.07
CA ILE A 822 10.82 -22.86 -35.40
C ILE A 822 11.00 -21.77 -36.45
N ASP A 823 10.22 -20.70 -36.31
CA ASP A 823 10.27 -19.51 -37.15
C ASP A 823 10.52 -18.25 -36.32
N LEU A 824 11.59 -17.53 -36.65
CA LEU A 824 12.11 -16.41 -35.87
C LEU A 824 12.07 -15.11 -36.68
N HIS A 825 11.39 -14.11 -36.15
CA HIS A 825 11.28 -12.77 -36.72
C HIS A 825 12.09 -11.70 -35.96
N ALA A 826 12.90 -12.11 -35.00
CA ALA A 826 13.87 -11.28 -34.29
C ALA A 826 15.05 -12.15 -33.81
N SER A 827 16.13 -11.51 -33.35
CA SER A 827 17.30 -12.23 -32.83
C SER A 827 16.92 -13.22 -31.74
N ALA A 828 17.49 -14.41 -31.76
CA ALA A 828 17.18 -15.46 -30.79
C ALA A 828 18.36 -16.40 -30.54
N THR A 829 18.35 -17.03 -29.36
CA THR A 829 19.34 -18.01 -28.92
C THR A 829 18.68 -19.36 -28.67
N ILE A 830 19.19 -20.44 -29.26
CA ILE A 830 18.83 -21.83 -28.92
C ILE A 830 19.91 -22.39 -28.01
N THR A 831 19.50 -22.95 -26.87
CA THR A 831 20.39 -23.48 -25.82
C THR A 831 19.73 -24.62 -25.04
N GLY A 832 20.42 -25.12 -24.01
CA GLY A 832 19.86 -26.05 -23.04
C GLY A 832 20.59 -27.39 -22.97
N PRO A 833 20.49 -28.09 -21.83
CA PRO A 833 21.21 -29.34 -21.60
C PRO A 833 20.61 -30.55 -22.35
N GLY A 834 19.36 -30.46 -22.80
CA GLY A 834 18.67 -31.50 -23.56
C GLY A 834 18.99 -31.47 -25.05
N SER A 835 18.82 -32.61 -25.72
CA SER A 835 18.92 -32.68 -27.18
C SER A 835 17.63 -32.20 -27.84
N LEU A 836 17.72 -31.22 -28.73
CA LEU A 836 16.57 -30.73 -29.50
C LEU A 836 16.60 -31.30 -30.92
N THR A 837 15.57 -32.06 -31.28
CA THR A 837 15.36 -32.55 -32.66
C THR A 837 14.23 -31.76 -33.32
N LEU A 838 14.50 -31.20 -34.49
CA LEU A 838 13.52 -30.47 -35.30
C LEU A 838 13.30 -31.21 -36.62
N SER A 839 12.04 -31.42 -37.00
CA SER A 839 11.65 -31.86 -38.33
C SER A 839 10.58 -30.95 -38.91
N GLY A 840 10.74 -30.64 -40.20
CA GLY A 840 9.87 -29.76 -40.96
C GLY A 840 9.24 -30.53 -42.12
N GLY A 841 8.03 -30.10 -42.54
CA GLY A 841 7.38 -30.58 -43.74
C GLY A 841 8.06 -30.05 -45.01
N SER A 842 7.38 -29.17 -45.76
CA SER A 842 7.91 -28.62 -47.01
C SER A 842 8.83 -27.40 -46.85
N GLY A 843 8.87 -26.78 -45.67
CA GLY A 843 9.74 -25.65 -45.33
C GLY A 843 11.02 -26.06 -44.58
N ALA A 844 11.97 -25.12 -44.42
CA ALA A 844 13.12 -25.34 -43.56
C ALA A 844 12.66 -25.48 -42.08
N PRO A 845 13.04 -26.54 -41.35
CA PRO A 845 12.57 -26.73 -39.98
C PRO A 845 12.99 -25.62 -39.02
N LEU A 846 14.15 -24.99 -39.23
CA LEU A 846 14.62 -23.86 -38.43
C LEU A 846 14.94 -22.67 -39.34
N THR A 847 14.16 -21.60 -39.19
CA THR A 847 14.22 -20.44 -40.09
C THR A 847 14.38 -19.13 -39.32
N MET A 848 15.22 -18.24 -39.85
CA MET A 848 15.31 -16.83 -39.45
C MET A 848 14.74 -15.94 -40.58
N ASN A 849 13.55 -15.39 -40.36
CA ASN A 849 12.71 -14.75 -41.39
C ASN A 849 12.80 -13.22 -41.47
N ALA A 850 13.39 -12.55 -40.49
CA ALA A 850 13.52 -11.09 -40.45
C ALA A 850 14.96 -10.67 -40.13
N ALA A 851 15.24 -9.37 -40.12
CA ALA A 851 16.58 -8.84 -39.83
C ALA A 851 16.93 -9.05 -38.34
N GLY A 852 17.47 -10.22 -38.03
CA GLY A 852 17.93 -10.64 -36.71
C GLY A 852 19.00 -11.73 -36.83
N ASP A 853 19.70 -11.98 -35.73
CA ASP A 853 20.78 -12.96 -35.65
C ASP A 853 20.35 -14.22 -34.90
N MET A 854 20.78 -15.38 -35.40
CA MET A 854 20.52 -16.66 -34.74
C MET A 854 21.78 -17.11 -34.03
N THR A 855 21.65 -17.47 -32.75
CA THR A 855 22.73 -18.08 -31.97
C THR A 855 22.33 -19.47 -31.52
N ILE A 856 23.20 -20.46 -31.70
CA ILE A 856 23.08 -21.80 -31.13
C ILE A 856 24.25 -21.96 -30.17
N ARG A 857 23.97 -22.01 -28.86
CA ARG A 857 25.00 -22.00 -27.81
C ARG A 857 24.76 -23.10 -26.79
N ASP A 858 25.82 -23.83 -26.45
CA ASP A 858 25.79 -24.90 -25.45
C ASP A 858 24.63 -25.89 -25.69
N ALA A 859 24.33 -26.19 -26.95
CA ALA A 859 23.18 -26.99 -27.37
C ALA A 859 23.60 -28.27 -28.10
N ASP A 860 22.74 -29.29 -28.05
CA ASP A 860 22.77 -30.45 -28.95
C ASP A 860 21.54 -30.41 -29.87
N LEU A 861 21.73 -29.99 -31.11
CA LEU A 861 20.65 -29.69 -32.06
C LEU A 861 20.73 -30.62 -33.27
N ILE A 862 19.62 -31.29 -33.58
CA ILE A 862 19.45 -32.11 -34.79
C ILE A 862 18.31 -31.51 -35.61
N VAL A 863 18.57 -31.15 -36.86
CA VAL A 863 17.58 -30.52 -37.75
C VAL A 863 17.45 -31.35 -39.01
N LYS A 864 16.24 -31.82 -39.31
CA LYS A 864 15.94 -32.71 -40.44
C LYS A 864 14.92 -32.07 -41.37
N ALA A 865 15.36 -31.71 -42.57
CA ALA A 865 14.54 -31.16 -43.63
C ALA A 865 14.11 -32.27 -44.61
N GLY A 866 12.82 -32.31 -44.96
CA GLY A 866 12.31 -33.18 -46.02
C GLY A 866 12.72 -32.71 -47.43
N SER A 867 12.44 -33.54 -48.44
CA SER A 867 12.85 -33.33 -49.84
C SER A 867 12.42 -32.02 -50.51
N ALA A 868 11.37 -31.36 -50.01
CA ALA A 868 10.89 -30.09 -50.55
C ALA A 868 11.55 -28.84 -49.93
N ALA A 869 12.23 -28.98 -48.78
CA ALA A 869 12.84 -27.87 -48.08
C ALA A 869 14.13 -27.37 -48.77
N SER A 870 14.38 -26.06 -48.71
CA SER A 870 15.59 -25.45 -49.30
C SER A 870 16.84 -25.60 -48.42
N ALA A 871 16.70 -25.88 -47.11
CA ALA A 871 17.80 -26.19 -46.20
C ALA A 871 17.21 -26.75 -44.90
N ALA A 872 18.04 -27.32 -44.02
CA ALA A 872 17.61 -27.69 -42.67
C ALA A 872 17.59 -26.46 -41.75
N ILE A 873 18.65 -25.64 -41.80
CA ILE A 873 18.78 -24.38 -41.06
C ILE A 873 18.97 -23.26 -42.08
N MET A 874 18.07 -22.27 -42.07
CA MET A 874 18.00 -21.28 -43.14
C MET A 874 17.91 -19.84 -42.60
N GLY A 875 18.74 -18.95 -43.14
CA GLY A 875 18.50 -17.50 -43.11
C GLY A 875 17.69 -17.05 -44.33
N THR A 876 16.95 -15.95 -44.26
CA THR A 876 16.15 -15.46 -45.39
C THR A 876 16.92 -14.65 -46.44
N GLY A 877 18.24 -14.57 -46.30
CA GLY A 877 19.12 -14.09 -47.35
C GLY A 877 18.96 -12.61 -47.71
N SER A 878 18.74 -12.30 -48.99
CA SER A 878 18.92 -10.95 -49.60
C SER A 878 17.94 -9.87 -49.14
N TRP A 879 16.88 -10.25 -48.42
CA TRP A 879 15.74 -9.39 -48.08
C TRP A 879 15.85 -8.89 -46.64
N ALA A 880 16.56 -9.67 -45.81
CA ALA A 880 16.91 -9.37 -44.43
C ALA A 880 18.21 -10.14 -44.11
N PRO A 881 19.39 -9.53 -44.24
CA PRO A 881 20.64 -10.27 -44.05
C PRO A 881 20.83 -10.64 -42.57
N ASN A 882 21.08 -11.92 -42.30
CA ASN A 882 21.19 -12.52 -40.96
C ASN A 882 22.59 -13.10 -40.72
N LYS A 883 23.01 -13.16 -39.45
CA LYS A 883 24.16 -13.95 -39.01
C LYS A 883 23.71 -15.22 -38.30
N LEU A 884 24.46 -16.31 -38.47
CA LEU A 884 24.36 -17.50 -37.64
C LEU A 884 25.64 -17.64 -36.80
N THR A 885 25.50 -17.78 -35.48
CA THR A 885 26.62 -18.10 -34.58
C THR A 885 26.37 -19.48 -33.97
N ILE A 886 27.34 -20.38 -34.08
CA ILE A 886 27.32 -21.69 -33.41
C ILE A 886 28.49 -21.74 -32.45
N GLU A 887 28.18 -21.78 -31.16
CA GLU A 887 29.13 -21.67 -30.06
C GLU A 887 29.04 -22.87 -29.14
N SER A 888 30.17 -23.55 -28.89
CA SER A 888 30.26 -24.68 -27.96
C SER A 888 29.15 -25.73 -28.10
N SER A 889 28.68 -25.96 -29.33
CA SER A 889 27.47 -26.75 -29.61
C SER A 889 27.76 -27.95 -30.51
N ARG A 890 26.83 -28.91 -30.47
CA ARG A 890 26.74 -30.02 -31.40
C ARG A 890 25.56 -29.77 -32.32
N VAL A 891 25.80 -29.65 -33.61
CA VAL A 891 24.73 -29.41 -34.60
C VAL A 891 24.82 -30.45 -35.69
N ALA A 892 23.71 -31.13 -35.99
CA ALA A 892 23.56 -32.00 -37.13
C ALA A 892 22.40 -31.50 -38.00
N ALA A 893 22.71 -30.99 -39.18
CA ALA A 893 21.74 -30.50 -40.16
C ALA A 893 21.68 -31.49 -41.33
N LEU A 894 20.50 -32.04 -41.58
CA LEU A 894 20.25 -33.02 -42.63
C LEU A 894 19.14 -32.48 -43.53
N SER A 895 19.37 -32.48 -44.82
CA SER A 895 18.39 -32.16 -45.85
C SER A 895 18.33 -33.30 -46.85
N GLU A 896 17.15 -33.64 -47.34
CA GLU A 896 17.00 -34.55 -48.47
C GLU A 896 17.20 -33.85 -49.82
N ASN A 897 17.37 -32.51 -49.82
CA ASN A 897 17.60 -31.71 -51.01
C ASN A 897 19.10 -31.64 -51.34
N GLU A 898 19.48 -32.08 -52.53
CA GLU A 898 20.88 -32.08 -53.00
C GLU A 898 21.31 -30.76 -53.65
N TRP A 899 20.37 -29.83 -53.92
CA TRP A 899 20.63 -28.60 -54.68
C TRP A 899 21.09 -27.43 -53.80
N SER A 900 21.08 -27.61 -52.48
CA SER A 900 21.40 -26.57 -51.49
C SER A 900 22.09 -27.16 -50.27
N SER A 901 22.84 -26.33 -49.56
CA SER A 901 23.51 -26.75 -48.34
C SER A 901 22.50 -26.92 -47.21
N ALA A 902 22.69 -27.92 -46.35
CA ALA A 902 21.81 -28.14 -45.20
C ALA A 902 21.80 -26.96 -44.20
N ILE A 903 22.83 -26.11 -44.21
CA ILE A 903 22.88 -24.81 -43.51
C ILE A 903 23.21 -23.74 -44.56
N ALA A 904 22.29 -22.80 -44.79
CA ALA A 904 22.41 -21.84 -45.90
C ALA A 904 21.79 -20.46 -45.63
N ALA A 905 22.14 -19.51 -46.50
CA ALA A 905 21.53 -18.18 -46.65
C ALA A 905 21.70 -17.18 -45.48
N PHE A 906 22.76 -17.33 -44.67
CA PHE A 906 23.16 -16.35 -43.65
C PHE A 906 24.13 -15.30 -44.23
N LYS A 907 23.58 -14.26 -44.85
CA LYS A 907 24.36 -13.26 -45.63
C LYS A 907 25.30 -12.37 -44.81
N ASN A 908 25.07 -12.21 -43.50
CA ASN A 908 26.04 -11.55 -42.61
C ASN A 908 27.13 -12.52 -42.10
N GLY A 909 27.08 -13.78 -42.52
CA GLY A 909 28.08 -14.80 -42.24
C GLY A 909 27.60 -15.88 -41.27
N ILE A 910 28.42 -16.93 -41.21
CA ILE A 910 28.32 -18.00 -40.21
C ILE A 910 29.60 -17.97 -39.39
N GLU A 911 29.46 -17.92 -38.06
CA GLU A 911 30.57 -17.94 -37.12
C GLU A 911 30.54 -19.23 -36.30
N LEU A 912 31.67 -19.92 -36.23
CA LEU A 912 31.85 -21.12 -35.40
C LEU A 912 32.82 -20.77 -34.27
N ILE A 913 32.34 -20.81 -33.02
CA ILE A 913 33.11 -20.51 -31.82
C ILE A 913 33.28 -21.81 -31.02
N ASP A 914 34.52 -22.20 -30.77
CA ASP A 914 34.87 -23.49 -30.16
C ASP A 914 34.22 -24.69 -30.87
N CYS A 915 33.94 -24.53 -32.18
CA CYS A 915 33.26 -25.50 -33.04
C CYS A 915 33.98 -25.64 -34.39
N MET A 916 33.86 -26.79 -35.02
CA MET A 916 34.35 -27.08 -36.38
C MET A 916 33.36 -27.98 -37.14
N VAL A 917 33.37 -27.84 -38.46
CA VAL A 917 32.67 -28.76 -39.37
C VAL A 917 33.45 -30.08 -39.39
N VAL A 918 32.79 -31.19 -39.06
CA VAL A 918 33.37 -32.54 -39.10
C VAL A 918 32.77 -33.40 -40.21
N TYR A 919 31.61 -33.00 -40.74
CA TYR A 919 31.02 -33.59 -41.93
C TYR A 919 30.36 -32.49 -42.77
N PRO A 920 30.58 -32.47 -44.09
CA PRO A 920 31.51 -33.31 -44.83
C PRO A 920 32.97 -33.07 -44.42
N GLU A 921 33.84 -34.06 -44.61
CA GLU A 921 35.26 -33.92 -44.30
C GLU A 921 35.88 -32.79 -45.15
N GLY A 922 36.62 -31.88 -44.51
CA GLY A 922 37.17 -30.70 -45.17
C GLY A 922 36.15 -29.59 -45.48
N GLY A 923 34.89 -29.74 -45.04
CA GLY A 923 33.87 -28.72 -45.22
C GLY A 923 34.20 -27.41 -44.50
N TYR A 924 33.73 -26.29 -45.05
CA TYR A 924 34.03 -24.96 -44.54
C TYR A 924 32.86 -23.98 -44.73
N VAL A 925 32.93 -22.83 -44.04
CA VAL A 925 31.95 -21.74 -44.21
C VAL A 925 32.24 -20.98 -45.50
N ASN A 926 31.32 -21.02 -46.45
CA ASN A 926 31.36 -20.18 -47.64
C ASN A 926 30.79 -18.80 -47.31
N THR A 927 31.68 -17.81 -47.19
CA THR A 927 31.31 -16.43 -46.86
C THR A 927 30.59 -15.69 -47.99
N ALA A 928 30.69 -16.16 -49.24
CA ALA A 928 30.06 -15.51 -50.38
C ALA A 928 28.54 -15.73 -50.43
N ASP A 929 28.08 -16.92 -50.06
CA ASP A 929 26.67 -17.28 -50.07
C ASP A 929 26.05 -17.40 -48.67
N GLY A 930 26.85 -17.46 -47.62
CA GLY A 930 26.40 -17.60 -46.23
C GLY A 930 25.97 -19.02 -45.92
N SER A 931 26.71 -20.02 -46.42
CA SER A 931 26.42 -21.45 -46.26
C SER A 931 27.63 -22.24 -45.76
N ILE A 932 27.40 -23.49 -45.37
CA ILE A 932 28.48 -24.46 -45.16
C ILE A 932 28.50 -25.42 -46.36
N VAL A 933 29.67 -25.62 -46.93
CA VAL A 933 29.89 -26.39 -48.17
C VAL A 933 30.93 -27.48 -47.95
N ASP A 934 31.05 -28.41 -48.90
CA ASP A 934 32.13 -29.39 -48.90
C ASP A 934 33.51 -28.77 -49.24
N ALA A 935 34.56 -29.60 -49.25
CA ALA A 935 35.93 -29.17 -49.53
C ALA A 935 36.13 -28.59 -50.95
N ASP A 936 35.25 -28.93 -51.91
CA ASP A 936 35.26 -28.38 -53.28
C ASP A 936 34.45 -27.07 -53.38
N GLY A 937 33.81 -26.64 -52.29
CA GLY A 937 32.91 -25.49 -52.28
C GLY A 937 31.51 -25.81 -52.82
N LYS A 938 31.11 -27.08 -52.92
CA LYS A 938 29.78 -27.50 -53.39
C LYS A 938 28.80 -27.62 -52.23
N PRO A 939 27.50 -27.37 -52.48
CA PRO A 939 26.45 -27.63 -51.51
C PRO A 939 26.44 -29.08 -51.04
N THR A 940 26.15 -29.28 -49.76
CA THR A 940 26.06 -30.61 -49.13
C THR A 940 24.76 -30.75 -48.35
N ASN A 941 24.10 -31.88 -48.54
CA ASN A 941 22.81 -32.19 -47.93
C ASN A 941 22.93 -32.71 -46.48
N GLY A 942 24.16 -32.92 -45.98
CA GLY A 942 24.43 -33.27 -44.59
C GLY A 942 25.59 -32.46 -44.02
N ILE A 943 25.38 -31.83 -42.88
CA ILE A 943 26.40 -31.08 -42.15
C ILE A 943 26.40 -31.52 -40.69
N SER A 944 27.59 -31.82 -40.17
CA SER A 944 27.79 -32.05 -38.73
C SER A 944 28.87 -31.11 -38.21
N ILE A 945 28.53 -30.41 -37.14
CA ILE A 945 29.40 -29.48 -36.41
C ILE A 945 29.59 -30.04 -35.00
N ARG A 946 30.84 -30.05 -34.56
CA ARG A 946 31.28 -30.54 -33.25
C ARG A 946 32.27 -29.56 -32.63
N LEU A 947 32.53 -29.73 -31.35
CA LEU A 947 33.51 -28.92 -30.62
C LEU A 947 34.90 -29.00 -31.29
N SER A 948 35.54 -27.85 -31.52
CA SER A 948 36.87 -27.76 -32.12
C SER A 948 37.96 -28.07 -31.09
N GLY A 949 38.20 -29.36 -30.86
CA GLY A 949 39.26 -29.85 -29.97
C GLY A 949 38.90 -29.72 -28.49
N ILE A 950 39.13 -30.80 -27.73
CA ILE A 950 39.12 -30.72 -26.27
C ILE A 950 40.35 -29.90 -25.88
N ARG A 951 40.19 -28.70 -25.33
CA ARG A 951 41.27 -28.07 -24.55
C ARG A 951 41.52 -28.93 -23.32
N VAL A 952 42.55 -29.76 -23.38
CA VAL A 952 43.08 -30.47 -22.22
C VAL A 952 44.01 -29.50 -21.50
N ASP A 953 43.57 -28.91 -20.40
CA ASP A 953 44.37 -27.94 -19.64
C ASP A 953 45.62 -28.59 -19.03
N TRP A 954 45.53 -29.87 -18.63
CA TRP A 954 46.68 -30.71 -18.27
C TRP A 954 46.30 -32.20 -18.32
N ALA A 955 47.29 -33.05 -18.55
CA ALA A 955 47.15 -34.50 -18.58
C ALA A 955 48.08 -35.12 -17.53
N GLU A 956 47.54 -35.98 -16.66
CA GLU A 956 48.36 -36.75 -15.71
C GLU A 956 48.60 -38.16 -16.27
N MET A 957 49.85 -38.48 -16.59
CA MET A 957 50.26 -39.86 -16.83
C MET A 957 50.40 -40.57 -15.49
N LYS A 958 49.55 -41.56 -15.21
CA LYS A 958 49.64 -42.30 -13.94
C LYS A 958 50.63 -43.47 -13.98
N TYR A 959 50.65 -44.29 -15.03
CA TYR A 959 51.61 -45.41 -15.15
C TYR A 959 51.89 -45.82 -16.60
N GLY A 960 53.15 -46.18 -16.89
CA GLY A 960 53.54 -46.90 -18.11
C GLY A 960 53.98 -48.32 -17.74
N VAL A 961 53.35 -49.34 -18.32
CA VAL A 961 53.79 -50.74 -18.16
C VAL A 961 54.45 -51.18 -19.45
N VAL A 962 55.74 -51.53 -19.37
CA VAL A 962 56.47 -52.20 -20.45
C VAL A 962 56.12 -53.69 -20.38
N LEU A 963 55.53 -54.23 -21.45
CA LEU A 963 55.25 -55.66 -21.52
C LEU A 963 56.58 -56.40 -21.77
N PRO A 964 56.99 -57.35 -20.91
CA PRO A 964 58.25 -58.07 -21.09
C PRO A 964 58.27 -58.83 -22.41
N GLY A 965 59.28 -58.57 -23.25
CA GLY A 965 59.56 -59.35 -24.46
C GLY A 965 58.93 -58.87 -25.76
N THR A 966 58.15 -57.78 -25.77
CA THR A 966 57.48 -57.31 -27.00
C THR A 966 57.94 -55.93 -27.50
N GLY A 967 58.70 -55.17 -26.72
CA GLY A 967 59.08 -53.79 -27.08
C GLY A 967 57.93 -52.79 -27.02
N LYS A 968 56.75 -53.18 -26.51
CA LYS A 968 55.54 -52.34 -26.44
C LYS A 968 55.30 -51.82 -25.01
N ALA A 969 54.88 -50.56 -24.91
CA ALA A 969 54.42 -49.95 -23.67
C ALA A 969 52.91 -49.68 -23.75
N LYS A 970 52.18 -50.00 -22.68
CA LYS A 970 50.76 -49.61 -22.53
C LYS A 970 50.69 -48.36 -21.67
N LEU A 971 50.08 -47.31 -22.21
CA LEU A 971 49.95 -46.00 -21.58
C LEU A 971 48.48 -45.75 -21.23
N ILE A 972 48.22 -45.44 -19.96
CA ILE A 972 46.90 -45.04 -19.47
C ILE A 972 47.00 -43.60 -19.00
N ALA A 973 46.30 -42.71 -19.71
CA ALA A 973 46.16 -41.30 -19.36
C ALA A 973 44.72 -40.99 -18.98
N THR A 974 44.52 -40.11 -18.01
CA THR A 974 43.19 -39.62 -17.61
C THR A 974 43.14 -38.12 -17.84
N TRP A 975 42.06 -37.63 -18.46
CA TRP A 975 41.88 -36.20 -18.75
C TRP A 975 40.61 -35.67 -18.08
N VAL A 976 40.63 -34.40 -17.67
CA VAL A 976 39.47 -33.69 -17.12
C VAL A 976 39.13 -32.54 -18.07
N ALA A 977 37.90 -32.52 -18.59
CA ALA A 977 37.38 -31.41 -19.39
C ALA A 977 36.77 -30.32 -18.49
N LYS A 978 36.72 -29.06 -18.99
CA LYS A 978 36.25 -27.84 -18.29
C LYS A 978 34.84 -27.95 -17.66
N ASN A 979 34.05 -28.94 -18.07
CA ASN A 979 32.67 -29.16 -17.58
C ASN A 979 32.57 -30.33 -16.56
N GLY A 980 33.69 -30.77 -15.96
CA GLY A 980 33.69 -31.72 -14.84
C GLY A 980 33.39 -33.19 -15.18
N LYS A 981 33.23 -33.56 -16.45
CA LYS A 981 33.07 -34.96 -16.87
C LYS A 981 34.43 -35.60 -17.22
N LEU A 982 34.78 -36.65 -16.49
CA LEU A 982 35.94 -37.53 -16.73
C LEU A 982 35.61 -38.51 -17.86
N GLY A 983 36.42 -38.51 -18.93
CA GLY A 983 36.39 -39.53 -19.98
C GLY A 983 37.73 -40.25 -20.02
N GLY A 984 37.74 -41.57 -19.75
CA GLY A 984 38.93 -42.40 -19.87
C GLY A 984 39.04 -43.00 -21.28
N CYS A 985 40.25 -43.03 -21.85
CA CYS A 985 40.56 -43.82 -23.04
C CYS A 985 41.87 -44.59 -22.84
N VAL A 986 41.97 -45.79 -23.41
CA VAL A 986 43.17 -46.64 -23.39
C VAL A 986 43.84 -46.52 -24.76
N ILE A 987 45.11 -46.11 -24.80
CA ILE A 987 45.92 -46.14 -26.02
C ILE A 987 46.63 -47.51 -26.07
N GLU A 988 46.32 -48.32 -27.08
CA GLU A 988 47.11 -49.51 -27.44
C GLU A 988 47.86 -49.27 -28.75
N ASP A 989 49.14 -49.63 -28.75
CA ASP A 989 50.14 -49.57 -29.83
C ASP A 989 50.84 -48.22 -30.13
N VAL A 990 52.10 -48.13 -29.69
CA VAL A 990 53.12 -47.25 -30.25
C VAL A 990 54.32 -48.12 -30.63
N ASP A 991 54.45 -48.47 -31.90
CA ASP A 991 55.68 -49.09 -32.44
C ASP A 991 56.71 -47.99 -32.72
N ARG A 992 57.85 -48.01 -32.02
CA ARG A 992 59.09 -47.36 -32.50
C ARG A 992 60.32 -48.17 -32.10
N GLY A 993 60.96 -48.76 -33.10
CA GLY A 993 62.36 -49.15 -33.03
C GLY A 993 63.27 -47.91 -32.99
N GLY A 994 64.30 -47.96 -32.14
CA GLY A 994 65.37 -46.97 -32.11
C GLY A 994 65.79 -46.59 -30.69
N TYR A 995 66.84 -47.26 -30.20
CA TYR A 995 67.58 -46.88 -28.99
C TYR A 995 68.20 -45.48 -29.15
N VAL A 996 67.92 -44.54 -28.23
CA VAL A 996 68.80 -43.39 -27.95
C VAL A 996 68.80 -43.12 -26.44
N ASP A 997 69.99 -43.19 -25.87
CA ASP A 997 70.36 -42.79 -24.51
C ASP A 997 70.43 -41.25 -24.44
N GLY A 998 69.76 -40.62 -23.47
CA GLY A 998 69.85 -39.18 -23.26
C GLY A 998 68.55 -38.52 -22.77
N THR A 999 68.68 -37.80 -21.66
CA THR A 999 67.71 -36.91 -21.01
C THR A 999 66.90 -36.05 -22.00
N ILE A 1000 65.56 -36.12 -21.94
CA ILE A 1000 64.67 -35.23 -22.70
C ILE A 1000 64.41 -33.94 -21.90
N PRO A 1001 64.77 -32.75 -22.39
CA PRO A 1001 64.34 -31.48 -21.82
C PRO A 1001 62.89 -31.18 -22.24
N VAL A 1002 62.10 -30.72 -21.26
CA VAL A 1002 60.77 -30.14 -21.48
C VAL A 1002 60.94 -28.82 -22.22
N THR A 1003 60.78 -28.81 -23.55
CA THR A 1003 60.26 -27.70 -24.37
C THR A 1003 60.40 -28.03 -25.85
N ALA A 1004 59.33 -28.55 -26.46
CA ALA A 1004 59.10 -28.43 -27.90
C ALA A 1004 57.60 -28.55 -28.16
N ASN A 1005 57.00 -27.47 -28.65
CA ASN A 1005 55.66 -27.45 -29.22
C ASN A 1005 55.64 -28.38 -30.45
N TYR A 1006 54.93 -29.49 -30.34
CA TYR A 1006 54.48 -30.26 -31.49
C TYR A 1006 52.97 -30.08 -31.61
N SER A 1007 52.58 -29.22 -32.55
CA SER A 1007 51.28 -29.30 -33.21
C SER A 1007 51.25 -30.58 -34.05
N ASP A 1008 50.06 -31.16 -34.18
CA ASP A 1008 49.69 -32.25 -35.11
C ASP A 1008 49.76 -33.67 -34.53
N TYR A 1009 48.81 -33.96 -33.61
CA TYR A 1009 48.15 -35.26 -33.54
C TYR A 1009 46.64 -35.06 -33.27
N TYR A 1010 45.81 -35.57 -34.18
CA TYR A 1010 44.35 -35.63 -34.00
C TYR A 1010 43.99 -36.90 -33.22
N LEU A 1011 43.34 -36.75 -32.07
CA LEU A 1011 42.80 -37.86 -31.27
C LEU A 1011 41.31 -38.02 -31.57
N TYR A 1012 40.95 -39.13 -32.21
CA TYR A 1012 39.55 -39.55 -32.38
C TYR A 1012 39.09 -40.25 -31.09
N ALA A 1013 38.10 -39.68 -30.40
CA ALA A 1013 37.46 -40.34 -29.26
C ALA A 1013 36.44 -41.38 -29.76
N VAL A 1014 36.59 -42.64 -29.34
CA VAL A 1014 35.60 -43.72 -29.54
C VAL A 1014 34.69 -43.77 -28.31
N ASP A 1015 33.38 -43.87 -28.54
CA ASP A 1015 32.30 -43.88 -27.55
C ASP A 1015 32.46 -45.01 -26.50
N ALA A 1016 32.39 -44.69 -25.22
CA ALA A 1016 32.46 -45.62 -24.10
C ALA A 1016 31.14 -45.60 -23.31
N LYS A 1017 30.09 -46.23 -23.84
CA LYS A 1017 28.86 -46.53 -23.09
C LYS A 1017 28.96 -47.88 -22.40
N THR A 1018 29.60 -47.93 -21.22
CA THR A 1018 29.19 -48.69 -20.01
C THR A 1018 30.35 -48.80 -19.03
N PHE A 1019 30.25 -48.12 -17.88
CA PHE A 1019 30.97 -48.53 -16.67
C PHE A 1019 30.10 -48.23 -15.45
N VAL A 1020 29.72 -49.28 -14.72
CA VAL A 1020 29.00 -49.22 -13.45
C VAL A 1020 30.05 -49.11 -12.34
N PRO A 1021 30.02 -48.11 -11.45
CA PRO A 1021 30.89 -48.10 -10.29
C PRO A 1021 30.26 -48.95 -9.17
N LEU A 1022 30.83 -50.13 -8.94
CA LEU A 1022 30.75 -50.82 -7.65
C LEU A 1022 31.94 -50.33 -6.81
N MET A 1023 31.70 -49.48 -5.82
CA MET A 1023 32.16 -49.63 -4.43
C MET A 1023 31.94 -48.36 -3.58
N GLU A 1024 31.45 -48.60 -2.37
CA GLU A 1024 31.20 -47.67 -1.26
C GLU A 1024 32.47 -47.07 -0.63
N PRO A 1025 32.35 -46.01 0.20
CA PRO A 1025 33.43 -45.14 0.60
C PRO A 1025 34.17 -45.61 1.87
N CYS A 1026 35.49 -45.48 1.89
CA CYS A 1026 36.25 -45.37 3.13
C CYS A 1026 36.71 -43.91 3.32
N HIS A 1027 36.21 -43.31 4.39
CA HIS A 1027 36.66 -42.04 4.94
C HIS A 1027 38.16 -42.05 5.25
N GLN A 1028 38.86 -40.95 4.97
CA GLN A 1028 39.75 -40.30 5.93
C GLN A 1028 40.06 -38.84 5.50
N HIS A 1029 39.80 -37.92 6.42
CA HIS A 1029 40.11 -36.49 6.38
C HIS A 1029 41.61 -36.22 6.25
N PHE A 1030 42.01 -35.13 5.58
CA PHE A 1030 42.97 -34.15 6.12
C PHE A 1030 42.85 -32.79 5.40
N ASP A 1031 43.14 -31.76 6.18
CA ASP A 1031 42.80 -30.34 6.05
C ASP A 1031 43.51 -29.55 4.93
N LEU A 1032 42.85 -28.45 4.54
CA LEU A 1032 43.33 -27.40 3.65
C LEU A 1032 44.49 -26.57 4.25
N TYR A 1033 45.43 -26.21 3.38
CA TYR A 1033 45.90 -24.82 3.22
C TYR A 1033 45.73 -24.41 1.76
#